data_AF-V4KSU6-F1
#
_entry.id   AF-V4KSU6-F1
#
_cell.length_a   1.000
_cell.length_b   1.000
_cell.length_c   1.000
_cell.angle_alpha   90.00
_cell.angle_beta   90.00
_cell.angle_gamma   90.00
#
_symmetry.space_group_name_H-M   'P 1'
#
loop_
_entity.id
_entity.type
_entity.pdbx_description
1 polymer ?
#
loop_
_entity_poly.entity_id
_entity_poly.type
_entity_poly.pdbx_seq_one_letter_code
_entity_poly.pdbx_strand_id
1 'polypeptide(L)'
;MYILGINALFHESAACLLKDAQLVAIAEEERFNRIKHGKKVLVDNPDEFPLQSIAYCLNEAGIGHGDIAHIGYSAVPAKFERRKERLATGAFGEEWLDNAEWELGQQALERVPGALRELGFDAQFHWVDHHGAHAASAYYPAPFDEAAVLSIDGTGEDETAVYFQGNGQRLARLAGIPYPSSLGLLWEVVSLYLGFGIYDAAKIMGLASYGDPKRFLGQMRRIFEPMPDGTFVIDHNLVRFGRLEYYPPNAYLDGLEQLFGLPRRQPAERLTRDQEDIAAALQTVTNELVLHMVEHLHKTTGSDNLCLAGGVALNCVTNSFVFENGPFKRLFVQPTSHDAGTAIGAAYWIRHNVLGEAERGSMDHAYWGPAFSAGHIEQALAARGLRYRLSDRLEQEVASFINEDKIVAFFQGRMETGPRALGNRSLLANPTHPQMRDILNAKVKHREYFRPLAPSVLAEEAESWFDIAKPTSAGDYMLMTYPARAGKAERIPAVVHVDGSCRIQAVRRETNPRYHLVISEFQKLTGVPVVLNTSFNDSEPIVCTPEDAIATFLKTQIDVLAIGDYLVFKQDAEMQPEPNPEQSLQQVLARKRFTRINDYAVVTDRLDYEAIDQVFPLYPEQQFFLDELVLDKIRGAEALEIGLGSGVLSIGVARAGAARVTALEINPRAKNTAGFNIVMNGLEDRIAILDGDDDVLRPVAGRTFDYVFSNPPFEPTPPDQDFFYHSAAGPFGLDFIDKIFAGIDMILAPEGHLQIVTAAPGDDRGPFMLADLARKHLQGKTTIVVSKASLNYYEALDWLPEKGLFTSAQTEHLKHLAREAGIERSFLCVLHYQRQGSGVETLWSDRIYPSPEVPLG
;
A
#
# COMPACT_ATOMS: atom_id res chain seq x y z
N MET A 1 2.00 4.65 33.34
CA MET A 1 2.27 5.71 32.35
C MET A 1 2.13 5.14 30.95
N TYR A 2 1.55 5.89 30.01
CA TYR A 2 1.37 5.44 28.62
C TYR A 2 2.39 6.07 27.67
N ILE A 3 3.03 5.25 26.84
CA ILE A 3 3.97 5.68 25.79
C ILE A 3 3.47 5.13 24.46
N LEU A 4 3.22 6.03 23.49
CA LEU A 4 2.83 5.69 22.13
C LEU A 4 4.08 5.67 21.23
N GLY A 5 4.35 4.56 20.58
CA GLY A 5 5.37 4.46 19.54
C GLY A 5 4.73 4.45 18.15
N ILE A 6 5.34 5.16 17.20
CA ILE A 6 4.82 5.34 15.84
C ILE A 6 5.94 5.04 14.85
N ASN A 7 5.62 4.20 13.86
CA ASN A 7 6.34 4.12 12.60
C ASN A 7 5.48 4.71 11.49
N ALA A 8 5.99 5.72 10.80
CA ALA A 8 5.40 6.23 9.57
C ALA A 8 6.47 6.81 8.61
N LEU A 9 7.75 6.53 8.85
CA LEU A 9 8.83 7.16 8.09
C LEU A 9 8.82 6.75 6.61
N PHE A 10 8.75 5.45 6.36
CA PHE A 10 8.72 4.88 5.02
C PHE A 10 7.43 4.08 4.81
N HIS A 11 7.54 2.76 4.78
CA HIS A 11 6.46 1.79 4.63
C HIS A 11 6.17 1.10 5.98
N GLU A 12 5.17 0.20 5.97
CA GLU A 12 4.78 -0.63 7.12
C GLU A 12 4.42 0.22 8.34
N SER A 13 3.62 1.26 8.08
CA SER A 13 3.16 2.18 9.11
C SER A 13 2.42 1.42 10.22
N ALA A 14 2.74 1.75 11.47
CA ALA A 14 2.24 1.01 12.64
C ALA A 14 2.26 1.88 13.89
N ALA A 15 1.42 1.51 14.86
CA ALA A 15 1.38 2.13 16.18
C ALA A 15 1.43 1.08 17.29
N CYS A 16 2.20 1.39 18.34
CA CYS A 16 2.40 0.58 19.52
C CYS A 16 2.02 1.37 20.78
N LEU A 17 1.37 0.74 21.74
CA LEU A 17 1.13 1.33 23.05
C LEU A 17 1.77 0.49 24.17
N LEU A 18 2.65 1.14 24.94
CA LEU A 18 3.15 0.61 26.20
C LEU A 18 2.39 1.25 27.36
N LYS A 19 2.05 0.42 28.36
CA LYS A 19 1.68 0.85 29.70
C LYS A 19 2.75 0.39 30.66
N ASP A 20 3.52 1.34 31.16
CA ASP A 20 4.74 1.07 31.93
C ASP A 20 5.68 0.16 31.14
N ALA A 21 6.03 -1.03 31.63
CA ALA A 21 6.88 -1.98 30.92
C ALA A 21 6.12 -2.90 29.96
N GLN A 22 4.79 -2.88 29.97
CA GLN A 22 3.96 -3.90 29.32
C GLN A 22 3.43 -3.42 27.97
N LEU A 23 3.56 -4.29 26.95
CA LEU A 23 2.97 -4.09 25.64
C LEU A 23 1.46 -4.33 25.69
N VAL A 24 0.68 -3.28 25.45
CA VAL A 24 -0.79 -3.32 25.48
C VAL A 24 -1.35 -3.69 24.10
N ALA A 25 -0.86 -3.01 23.07
CA ALA A 25 -1.32 -3.13 21.70
C ALA A 25 -0.20 -2.80 20.72
N ILE A 26 -0.19 -3.48 19.57
CA ILE A 26 0.55 -3.11 18.37
C ILE A 26 -0.31 -3.52 17.18
N ALA A 27 -0.43 -2.63 16.20
CA ALA A 27 -1.10 -2.95 14.94
C ALA A 27 -0.43 -2.22 13.78
N GLU A 28 -0.46 -2.89 12.62
CA GLU A 28 0.01 -2.37 11.34
C GLU A 28 -1.18 -1.74 10.59
N GLU A 29 -0.97 -0.57 9.98
CA GLU A 29 -2.05 0.19 9.34
C GLU A 29 -2.68 -0.57 8.17
N GLU A 30 -1.88 -1.38 7.48
CA GLU A 30 -2.36 -2.23 6.38
C GLU A 30 -3.48 -3.20 6.80
N ARG A 31 -3.57 -3.53 8.09
CA ARG A 31 -4.64 -4.38 8.62
C ARG A 31 -5.99 -3.67 8.54
N PHE A 32 -6.02 -2.35 8.67
CA PHE A 32 -7.26 -1.58 8.74
C PHE A 32 -7.61 -0.95 7.40
N ASN A 33 -6.69 -0.18 6.80
CA ASN A 33 -6.96 0.51 5.54
C ASN A 33 -6.92 -0.41 4.31
N ARG A 34 -6.46 -1.66 4.49
CA ARG A 34 -6.37 -2.71 3.46
C ARG A 34 -5.39 -2.37 2.32
N ILE A 35 -4.55 -1.34 2.51
CA ILE A 35 -3.46 -0.96 1.61
C ILE A 35 -2.20 -1.68 2.09
N LYS A 36 -1.64 -2.56 1.25
CA LYS A 36 -0.41 -3.29 1.59
C LYS A 36 0.72 -2.31 1.93
N HIS A 37 1.44 -2.61 3.00
CA HIS A 37 2.49 -1.79 3.59
C HIS A 37 2.00 -0.46 4.20
N GLY A 38 0.69 -0.29 4.40
CA GLY A 38 0.08 0.84 5.10
C GLY A 38 -0.08 2.07 4.22
N LYS A 39 0.95 2.45 3.47
CA LYS A 39 0.93 3.59 2.54
C LYS A 39 1.92 3.41 1.39
N LYS A 40 1.83 4.28 0.39
CA LYS A 40 2.90 4.41 -0.62
C LYS A 40 4.06 5.18 0.01
N VAL A 41 5.28 4.72 -0.26
CA VAL A 41 6.50 5.44 0.12
C VAL A 41 6.67 6.60 -0.83
N LEU A 42 6.42 7.82 -0.34
CA LEU A 42 6.72 9.06 -1.02
C LEU A 42 7.72 9.84 -0.17
N VAL A 43 8.43 10.77 -0.80
CA VAL A 43 9.46 11.54 -0.07
C VAL A 43 8.81 12.53 0.90
N ASP A 44 7.57 12.95 0.63
CA ASP A 44 6.89 14.08 1.26
C ASP A 44 5.75 13.70 2.20
N ASN A 45 5.57 12.41 2.51
CA ASN A 45 4.49 11.91 3.36
C ASN A 45 4.88 11.22 4.70
N PRO A 46 6.00 11.50 5.38
CA PRO A 46 6.27 10.93 6.72
C PRO A 46 5.22 11.34 7.77
N ASP A 47 4.49 12.44 7.56
CA ASP A 47 3.36 12.91 8.36
C ASP A 47 2.03 12.19 8.06
N GLU A 48 1.99 11.29 7.07
CA GLU A 48 0.88 10.35 6.88
C GLU A 48 0.93 9.26 7.96
N PHE A 49 0.27 9.51 9.09
CA PHE A 49 0.28 8.66 10.28
C PHE A 49 -0.64 7.43 10.16
N PRO A 50 -0.34 6.34 10.89
CA PRO A 50 -1.20 5.17 10.97
C PRO A 50 -2.41 5.41 11.91
N LEU A 51 -3.36 6.25 11.47
CA LEU A 51 -4.46 6.75 12.29
C LEU A 51 -5.36 5.64 12.85
N GLN A 52 -5.63 4.58 12.09
CA GLN A 52 -6.49 3.48 12.56
C GLN A 52 -5.75 2.60 13.57
N SER A 53 -4.44 2.41 13.40
CA SER A 53 -3.60 1.70 14.36
C SER A 53 -3.46 2.48 15.67
N ILE A 54 -3.30 3.81 15.60
CA ILE A 54 -3.30 4.70 16.77
C ILE A 54 -4.65 4.60 17.49
N ALA A 55 -5.76 4.73 16.75
CA ALA A 55 -7.11 4.62 17.31
C ALA A 55 -7.34 3.26 17.99
N TYR A 56 -6.91 2.16 17.38
CA TYR A 56 -6.96 0.84 17.99
C TYR A 56 -6.17 0.78 19.30
N CYS A 57 -4.94 1.29 19.33
CA CYS A 57 -4.11 1.31 20.53
C CYS A 57 -4.78 2.05 21.70
N LEU A 58 -5.35 3.23 21.43
CA LEU A 58 -6.04 4.03 22.44
C LEU A 58 -7.32 3.33 22.93
N ASN A 59 -8.11 2.79 22.01
CA ASN A 59 -9.35 2.07 22.32
C ASN A 59 -9.11 0.81 23.15
N GLU A 60 -8.08 0.02 22.81
CA GLU A 60 -7.72 -1.20 23.55
C GLU A 60 -7.34 -0.89 25.01
N ALA A 61 -6.72 0.27 25.26
CA ALA A 61 -6.39 0.73 26.60
C ALA A 61 -7.53 1.48 27.31
N GLY A 62 -8.61 1.85 26.59
CA GLY A 62 -9.71 2.66 27.11
C GLY A 62 -9.30 4.08 27.49
N ILE A 63 -8.38 4.69 26.73
CA ILE A 63 -7.80 6.02 27.00
C ILE A 63 -7.99 6.97 25.82
N GLY A 64 -7.86 8.28 26.06
CA GLY A 64 -7.85 9.31 25.03
C GLY A 64 -6.43 9.80 24.70
N HIS A 65 -6.33 10.71 23.72
CA HIS A 65 -5.07 11.35 23.30
C HIS A 65 -4.33 12.02 24.47
N GLY A 66 -5.06 12.66 25.39
CA GLY A 66 -4.51 13.36 26.55
C GLY A 66 -3.93 12.47 27.66
N ASP A 67 -4.15 11.15 27.60
CA ASP A 67 -3.58 10.20 28.58
C ASP A 67 -2.17 9.72 28.19
N ILE A 68 -1.74 10.03 26.96
CA ILE A 68 -0.40 9.68 26.46
C ILE A 68 0.63 10.66 27.03
N ALA A 69 1.61 10.13 27.76
CA ALA A 69 2.67 10.95 28.35
C ALA A 69 3.81 11.23 27.37
N HIS A 70 4.16 10.23 26.55
CA HIS A 70 5.26 10.32 25.58
C HIS A 70 4.87 9.73 24.23
N ILE A 71 5.34 10.35 23.15
CA ILE A 71 5.25 9.81 21.79
C ILE A 71 6.66 9.63 21.23
N GLY A 72 6.96 8.43 20.74
CA GLY A 72 8.19 8.12 20.02
C GLY A 72 7.92 7.92 18.55
N TYR A 73 8.66 8.62 17.70
CA TYR A 73 8.61 8.46 16.26
C TYR A 73 9.95 7.91 15.76
N SER A 74 9.92 6.81 14.99
CA SER A 74 11.11 6.13 14.47
C SER A 74 11.74 6.89 13.29
N ALA A 75 12.41 8.00 13.60
CA ALA A 75 13.29 8.74 12.71
C ALA A 75 14.13 9.73 13.52
N VAL A 76 15.26 10.15 12.97
CA VAL A 76 16.03 11.31 13.46
C VAL A 76 16.43 12.19 12.26
N PRO A 77 15.77 13.34 12.03
CA PRO A 77 16.00 14.20 10.86
C PRO A 77 17.47 14.59 10.64
N ALA A 78 18.22 14.86 11.71
CA ALA A 78 19.64 15.22 11.62
C ALA A 78 20.54 14.09 11.09
N LYS A 79 20.10 12.82 11.13
CA LYS A 79 20.87 11.71 10.55
C LYS A 79 20.76 11.66 9.03
N PHE A 80 19.60 12.03 8.50
CA PHE A 80 19.44 12.20 7.05
C PHE A 80 20.48 13.20 6.52
N GLU A 81 20.68 14.36 7.16
CA GLU A 81 21.70 15.32 6.70
C GLU A 81 23.11 14.71 6.59
N ARG A 82 23.49 13.83 7.53
CA ARG A 82 24.78 13.10 7.44
C ARG A 82 24.84 12.15 6.24
N ARG A 83 23.72 11.51 5.89
CA ARG A 83 23.64 10.71 4.66
C ARG A 83 23.83 11.59 3.43
N LYS A 84 23.17 12.75 3.36
CA LYS A 84 23.37 13.70 2.26
C LYS A 84 24.82 14.15 2.15
N GLU A 85 25.44 14.58 3.24
CA GLU A 85 26.85 14.98 3.26
C GLU A 85 27.78 13.87 2.77
N ARG A 86 27.54 12.62 3.21
CA ARG A 86 28.32 11.45 2.79
C ARG A 86 28.15 11.11 1.32
N LEU A 87 26.94 11.25 0.78
CA LEU A 87 26.68 10.98 -0.63
C LEU A 87 27.16 12.13 -1.54
N ALA A 88 27.20 13.36 -1.03
CA ALA A 88 27.71 14.53 -1.71
C ALA A 88 29.26 14.61 -1.72
N THR A 89 29.94 13.81 -0.89
CA THR A 89 31.40 13.84 -0.74
C THR A 89 32.03 12.49 -1.09
N GLY A 90 33.12 12.48 -1.87
CA GLY A 90 33.91 11.27 -2.14
C GLY A 90 33.68 10.63 -3.52
N ALA A 91 33.52 9.30 -3.56
CA ALA A 91 33.45 8.47 -4.77
C ALA A 91 32.04 8.40 -5.41
N PHE A 92 31.05 9.05 -4.79
CA PHE A 92 29.66 9.11 -5.23
C PHE A 92 29.40 10.49 -5.85
N GLY A 93 28.86 10.54 -7.07
CA GLY A 93 28.59 11.80 -7.80
C GLY A 93 27.21 12.39 -7.49
N GLU A 94 26.93 13.59 -8.01
CA GLU A 94 25.64 14.30 -7.85
C GLU A 94 24.41 13.46 -8.27
N GLU A 95 24.59 12.44 -9.10
CA GLU A 95 23.54 11.52 -9.55
C GLU A 95 22.93 10.61 -8.45
N TRP A 96 23.45 10.63 -7.22
CA TRP A 96 22.93 9.84 -6.09
C TRP A 96 22.02 10.64 -5.15
N LEU A 97 21.85 11.93 -5.41
CA LEU A 97 21.07 12.85 -4.58
C LEU A 97 20.20 13.74 -5.46
N ASP A 98 18.89 13.60 -5.35
CA ASP A 98 17.97 14.66 -5.78
C ASP A 98 17.80 15.66 -4.63
N ASN A 99 18.38 16.86 -4.80
CA ASN A 99 18.32 17.89 -3.77
C ASN A 99 16.90 18.42 -3.52
N ALA A 100 16.03 18.40 -4.52
CA ALA A 100 14.65 18.89 -4.38
C ALA A 100 13.80 17.88 -3.60
N GLU A 101 13.90 16.59 -3.94
CA GLU A 101 13.26 15.53 -3.16
C GLU A 101 13.78 15.53 -1.71
N TRP A 102 15.10 15.71 -1.53
CA TRP A 102 15.69 15.80 -0.21
C TRP A 102 15.08 16.92 0.66
N GLU A 103 15.03 18.13 0.13
CA GLU A 103 14.49 19.29 0.85
C GLU A 103 13.01 19.10 1.18
N LEU A 104 12.24 18.53 0.25
CA LEU A 104 10.83 18.21 0.44
C LEU A 104 10.62 17.22 1.59
N GLY A 105 11.42 16.14 1.64
CA GLY A 105 11.30 15.14 2.70
C GLY A 105 11.71 15.66 4.07
N GLN A 106 12.72 16.53 4.14
CA GLN A 106 13.09 17.17 5.40
C GLN A 106 12.00 18.11 5.91
N GLN A 107 11.41 18.92 5.04
CA GLN A 107 10.27 19.77 5.40
C GLN A 107 9.10 18.93 5.92
N ALA A 108 8.82 17.79 5.29
CA ALA A 108 7.75 16.91 5.74
C ALA A 108 8.04 16.26 7.11
N LEU A 109 9.28 15.86 7.38
CA LEU A 109 9.69 15.37 8.72
C LEU A 109 9.55 16.46 9.79
N GLU A 110 9.87 17.71 9.48
CA GLU A 110 9.73 18.83 10.42
C GLU A 110 8.28 19.10 10.83
N ARG A 111 7.30 18.73 9.98
CA ARG A 111 5.86 18.87 10.27
C ARG A 111 5.34 17.83 11.26
N VAL A 112 5.98 16.66 11.37
CA VAL A 112 5.49 15.52 12.16
C VAL A 112 5.06 15.88 13.60
N PRO A 113 5.87 16.60 14.41
CA PRO A 113 5.45 16.96 15.76
C PRO A 113 4.26 17.93 15.80
N GLY A 114 4.13 18.79 14.79
CA GLY A 114 3.01 19.72 14.63
C GLY A 114 1.72 18.98 14.30
N ALA A 115 1.76 18.12 13.29
CA ALA A 115 0.63 17.32 12.85
C ALA A 115 0.10 16.41 13.98
N LEU A 116 0.98 15.83 14.82
CA LEU A 116 0.54 15.07 16.00
C LEU A 116 -0.18 15.95 17.04
N ARG A 117 0.24 17.21 17.23
CA ARG A 117 -0.48 18.14 18.13
C ARG A 117 -1.85 18.51 17.57
N GLU A 118 -1.97 18.66 16.25
CA GLU A 118 -3.25 18.93 15.58
C GLU A 118 -4.23 17.75 15.71
N LEU A 119 -3.72 16.52 15.81
CA LEU A 119 -4.50 15.33 16.16
C LEU A 119 -4.92 15.27 17.64
N GLY A 120 -4.52 16.25 18.47
CA GLY A 120 -4.95 16.38 19.86
C GLY A 120 -4.01 15.73 20.89
N PHE A 121 -2.78 15.37 20.50
CA PHE A 121 -1.78 14.88 21.45
C PHE A 121 -1.05 16.04 22.17
N ASP A 122 -1.07 16.02 23.51
CA ASP A 122 -0.31 16.93 24.39
C ASP A 122 0.91 16.23 25.03
N ALA A 123 1.40 15.17 24.39
CA ALA A 123 2.46 14.31 24.90
C ALA A 123 3.86 14.89 24.61
N GLN A 124 4.85 14.51 25.41
CA GLN A 124 6.24 14.82 25.09
C GLN A 124 6.69 13.99 23.88
N PHE A 125 7.04 14.66 22.78
CA PHE A 125 7.51 14.03 21.55
C PHE A 125 9.01 13.71 21.57
N HIS A 126 9.39 12.55 21.01
CA HIS A 126 10.77 12.08 20.89
C HIS A 126 11.05 11.53 19.49
N TRP A 127 12.09 12.04 18.87
CA TRP A 127 12.74 11.38 17.73
C TRP A 127 13.55 10.18 18.23
N VAL A 128 13.31 9.01 17.68
CA VAL A 128 14.04 7.77 18.01
C VAL A 128 14.76 7.27 16.77
N ASP A 129 16.05 7.01 16.92
CA ASP A 129 16.90 6.42 15.87
C ASP A 129 16.29 5.14 15.31
N HIS A 130 16.16 5.01 13.98
CA HIS A 130 15.47 3.87 13.34
C HIS A 130 16.07 2.52 13.71
N HIS A 131 17.38 2.37 13.58
CA HIS A 131 18.07 1.13 13.97
C HIS A 131 18.08 0.92 15.49
N GLY A 132 18.12 2.01 16.28
CA GLY A 132 17.95 1.99 17.72
C GLY A 132 16.56 1.50 18.13
N ALA A 133 15.51 1.89 17.40
CA ALA A 133 14.15 1.40 17.57
C ALA A 133 14.08 -0.10 17.23
N HIS A 134 14.60 -0.53 16.07
CA HIS A 134 14.71 -1.94 15.74
C HIS A 134 15.39 -2.76 16.84
N ALA A 135 16.57 -2.32 17.29
CA ALA A 135 17.32 -2.99 18.34
C ALA A 135 16.58 -3.00 19.69
N ALA A 136 15.92 -1.91 20.06
CA ALA A 136 15.08 -1.82 21.26
C ALA A 136 13.87 -2.75 21.20
N SER A 137 13.26 -2.90 20.01
CA SER A 137 12.12 -3.78 19.79
C SER A 137 12.47 -5.26 19.99
N ALA A 138 13.72 -5.66 19.73
CA ALA A 138 14.17 -7.01 19.97
C ALA A 138 14.75 -7.20 21.37
N TYR A 139 15.59 -6.28 21.84
CA TYR A 139 16.30 -6.46 23.11
C TYR A 139 15.37 -6.36 24.31
N TYR A 140 14.64 -5.25 24.47
CA TYR A 140 13.90 -5.01 25.70
C TYR A 140 12.82 -6.04 26.02
N PRO A 141 12.06 -6.59 25.05
CA PRO A 141 11.12 -7.67 25.33
C PRO A 141 11.71 -9.08 25.28
N ALA A 142 12.98 -9.26 24.89
CA ALA A 142 13.63 -10.57 24.93
C ALA A 142 13.88 -11.03 26.37
N PRO A 143 13.89 -12.35 26.64
CA PRO A 143 14.06 -12.90 27.99
C PRO A 143 15.53 -12.89 28.47
N PHE A 144 16.37 -12.00 27.94
CA PHE A 144 17.82 -11.95 28.23
C PHE A 144 18.19 -10.64 28.93
N ASP A 145 18.85 -10.70 30.08
CA ASP A 145 19.37 -9.51 30.78
C ASP A 145 20.54 -8.85 30.04
N GLU A 146 21.29 -9.61 29.25
CA GLU A 146 22.30 -9.10 28.33
C GLU A 146 22.16 -9.77 26.97
N ALA A 147 22.49 -9.05 25.90
CA ALA A 147 22.50 -9.60 24.56
C ALA A 147 23.44 -8.84 23.63
N ALA A 148 24.02 -9.58 22.68
CA ALA A 148 24.43 -9.03 21.41
C ALA A 148 23.17 -8.74 20.59
N VAL A 149 23.06 -7.54 20.03
CA VAL A 149 21.89 -7.16 19.23
C VAL A 149 22.35 -6.69 17.87
N LEU A 150 21.78 -7.27 16.82
CA LEU A 150 22.03 -6.85 15.44
C LEU A 150 20.71 -6.39 14.82
N SER A 151 20.66 -5.11 14.46
CA SER A 151 19.62 -4.57 13.58
C SER A 151 20.16 -4.58 12.15
N ILE A 152 19.46 -5.22 11.21
CA ILE A 152 19.86 -5.34 9.81
C ILE A 152 18.66 -5.16 8.89
N ASP A 153 18.71 -4.13 8.05
CA ASP A 153 17.53 -3.62 7.35
C ASP A 153 17.84 -3.18 5.91
N GLY A 154 16.82 -2.73 5.18
CA GLY A 154 16.99 -2.02 3.91
C GLY A 154 17.79 -0.73 4.11
N THR A 155 17.21 0.21 4.85
CA THR A 155 17.88 1.46 5.23
C THR A 155 17.20 2.03 6.47
N GLY A 156 17.99 2.56 7.40
CA GLY A 156 17.54 3.62 8.30
C GLY A 156 17.76 4.98 7.67
N GLU A 157 17.99 5.99 8.50
CA GLU A 157 18.25 7.36 8.05
C GLU A 157 19.61 7.48 7.35
N ASP A 158 20.67 6.91 7.94
CA ASP A 158 22.04 6.96 7.42
C ASP A 158 22.87 5.67 7.52
N GLU A 159 22.28 4.61 8.06
CA GLU A 159 22.89 3.29 8.24
C GLU A 159 21.96 2.20 7.69
N THR A 160 22.49 1.01 7.48
CA THR A 160 21.75 -0.14 6.91
C THR A 160 21.78 -1.36 7.84
N ALA A 161 22.77 -1.40 8.74
CA ALA A 161 22.86 -2.33 9.83
C ALA A 161 23.61 -1.69 11.00
N VAL A 162 23.23 -2.02 12.23
CA VAL A 162 23.85 -1.46 13.43
C VAL A 162 24.00 -2.55 14.50
N TYR A 163 25.16 -2.57 15.14
CA TYR A 163 25.55 -3.50 16.19
C TYR A 163 25.35 -2.83 17.55
N PHE A 164 24.69 -3.51 18.48
CA PHE A 164 24.50 -3.03 19.84
C PHE A 164 24.87 -4.10 20.87
N GLN A 165 25.12 -3.63 22.09
CA GLN A 165 25.20 -4.43 23.29
C GLN A 165 24.10 -4.01 24.26
N GLY A 166 23.20 -4.93 24.57
CA GLY A 166 22.22 -4.79 25.63
C GLY A 166 22.80 -5.25 26.97
N ASN A 167 22.64 -4.46 28.02
CA ASN A 167 22.95 -4.83 29.39
C ASN A 167 21.98 -4.16 30.37
N GLY A 168 21.09 -4.95 30.96
CA GLY A 168 19.97 -4.49 31.78
C GLY A 168 19.08 -3.48 31.04
N GLN A 169 19.08 -2.24 31.52
CA GLN A 169 18.30 -1.13 30.96
C GLN A 169 19.03 -0.34 29.86
N ARG A 170 20.28 -0.71 29.53
CA ARG A 170 21.11 0.05 28.59
C ARG A 170 21.24 -0.71 27.28
N LEU A 171 21.01 -0.01 26.18
CA LEU A 171 21.29 -0.49 24.83
C LEU A 171 22.37 0.40 24.20
N ALA A 172 23.61 -0.08 24.19
CA ALA A 172 24.76 0.69 23.72
C ALA A 172 25.07 0.36 22.26
N ARG A 173 25.09 1.38 21.39
CA ARG A 173 25.58 1.25 20.01
C ARG A 173 27.09 0.99 20.00
N LEU A 174 27.53 0.02 19.20
CA LEU A 174 28.94 -0.37 19.06
C LEU A 174 29.54 0.12 17.73
N ALA A 175 28.89 -0.23 16.63
CA ALA A 175 29.32 0.06 15.26
C ALA A 175 28.10 0.04 14.33
N GLY A 176 28.27 0.46 13.08
CA GLY A 176 27.21 0.36 12.08
C GLY A 176 27.77 0.42 10.67
N ILE A 177 26.99 -0.08 9.72
CA ILE A 177 27.29 -0.09 8.29
C ILE A 177 26.60 1.14 7.68
N PRO A 178 27.36 2.13 7.18
CA PRO A 178 26.78 3.32 6.58
C PRO A 178 26.09 2.99 5.25
N TYR A 179 24.97 3.66 4.98
CA TYR A 179 24.46 3.78 3.61
C TYR A 179 25.57 4.37 2.70
N PRO A 180 25.79 3.85 1.46
CA PRO A 180 24.93 2.93 0.70
C PRO A 180 25.22 1.43 0.79
N SER A 181 25.98 0.90 1.75
CA SER A 181 26.21 -0.57 1.80
C SER A 181 25.06 -1.31 2.49
N SER A 182 24.05 -1.79 1.75
CA SER A 182 22.86 -2.47 2.30
C SER A 182 22.65 -3.89 1.77
N LEU A 183 22.51 -4.85 2.70
CA LEU A 183 22.06 -6.20 2.36
C LEU A 183 20.56 -6.24 2.03
N GLY A 184 19.72 -5.46 2.74
CA GLY A 184 18.28 -5.41 2.45
C GLY A 184 17.97 -4.84 1.07
N LEU A 185 18.59 -3.71 0.70
CA LEU A 185 18.37 -3.12 -0.62
C LEU A 185 18.96 -3.98 -1.74
N LEU A 186 20.01 -4.78 -1.49
CA LEU A 186 20.47 -5.77 -2.47
C LEU A 186 19.37 -6.77 -2.79
N TRP A 187 18.67 -7.30 -1.78
CA TRP A 187 17.56 -8.23 -2.00
C TRP A 187 16.45 -7.59 -2.84
N GLU A 188 16.14 -6.32 -2.62
CA GLU A 188 15.17 -5.55 -3.41
C GLU A 188 15.61 -5.37 -4.87
N VAL A 189 16.86 -4.96 -5.10
CA VAL A 189 17.40 -4.78 -6.46
C VAL A 189 17.46 -6.11 -7.21
N VAL A 190 17.90 -7.19 -6.55
CA VAL A 190 17.89 -8.53 -7.15
C VAL A 190 16.44 -9.01 -7.40
N SER A 191 15.48 -8.64 -6.56
CA SER A 191 14.06 -8.91 -6.81
C SER A 191 13.59 -8.35 -8.15
N LEU A 192 13.91 -7.08 -8.38
CA LEU A 192 13.60 -6.39 -9.65
C LEU A 192 14.33 -7.00 -10.84
N TYR A 193 15.61 -7.36 -10.65
CA TYR A 193 16.44 -8.02 -11.67
C TYR A 193 15.84 -9.37 -12.11
N LEU A 194 15.33 -10.14 -11.14
CA LEU A 194 14.64 -11.41 -11.39
C LEU A 194 13.19 -11.22 -11.85
N GLY A 195 12.74 -9.99 -12.11
CA GLY A 195 11.42 -9.70 -12.66
C GLY A 195 10.27 -9.86 -11.67
N PHE A 196 10.53 -9.66 -10.37
CA PHE A 196 9.53 -9.56 -9.31
C PHE A 196 9.34 -8.10 -8.86
N GLY A 197 8.44 -7.84 -7.90
CA GLY A 197 8.30 -6.52 -7.28
C GLY A 197 9.40 -6.22 -6.25
N ILE A 198 9.55 -4.96 -5.84
CA ILE A 198 10.54 -4.55 -4.81
C ILE A 198 10.29 -5.28 -3.49
N TYR A 199 9.04 -5.37 -3.05
CA TYR A 199 8.64 -6.05 -1.80
C TYR A 199 8.46 -7.58 -1.93
N ASP A 200 8.99 -8.21 -2.99
CA ASP A 200 8.85 -9.65 -3.24
C ASP A 200 10.06 -10.49 -2.78
N ALA A 201 10.92 -9.98 -1.89
CA ALA A 201 12.09 -10.71 -1.37
C ALA A 201 11.75 -12.13 -0.85
N ALA A 202 10.57 -12.32 -0.25
CA ALA A 202 10.09 -13.65 0.17
C ALA A 202 9.88 -14.64 -0.99
N LYS A 203 9.61 -14.17 -2.22
CA LYS A 203 9.58 -15.01 -3.43
C LYS A 203 10.97 -15.53 -3.75
N ILE A 204 11.97 -14.66 -3.71
CA ILE A 204 13.37 -15.02 -3.98
C ILE A 204 13.86 -16.04 -2.95
N MET A 205 13.53 -15.86 -1.68
CA MET A 205 13.87 -16.81 -0.61
C MET A 205 13.26 -18.20 -0.89
N GLY A 206 12.01 -18.27 -1.36
CA GLY A 206 11.39 -19.53 -1.76
C GLY A 206 11.98 -20.12 -3.06
N LEU A 207 12.34 -19.27 -4.01
CA LEU A 207 12.96 -19.67 -5.27
C LEU A 207 14.36 -20.24 -5.07
N ALA A 208 15.10 -19.73 -4.08
CA ALA A 208 16.47 -20.16 -3.76
C ALA A 208 16.60 -21.66 -3.50
N SER A 209 15.57 -22.34 -2.97
CA SER A 209 15.61 -23.79 -2.73
C SER A 209 15.63 -24.63 -4.01
N TYR A 210 15.32 -24.04 -5.17
CA TYR A 210 15.30 -24.74 -6.47
C TYR A 210 16.62 -24.64 -7.24
N GLY A 211 17.49 -23.70 -6.87
CA GLY A 211 18.74 -23.41 -7.58
C GLY A 211 19.96 -24.17 -7.07
N ASP A 212 21.01 -24.21 -7.89
CA ASP A 212 22.37 -24.54 -7.47
C ASP A 212 23.17 -23.24 -7.27
N PRO A 213 23.53 -22.88 -6.01
CA PRO A 213 24.24 -21.63 -5.75
C PRO A 213 25.61 -21.59 -6.44
N LYS A 214 26.26 -22.73 -6.68
CA LYS A 214 27.66 -22.79 -7.12
C LYS A 214 27.91 -22.07 -8.44
N ARG A 215 26.90 -22.02 -9.32
CA ARG A 215 27.04 -21.43 -10.66
C ARG A 215 27.29 -19.93 -10.64
N PHE A 216 26.63 -19.20 -9.74
CA PHE A 216 26.72 -17.74 -9.64
C PHE A 216 27.33 -17.24 -8.32
N LEU A 217 27.69 -18.14 -7.40
CA LEU A 217 28.27 -17.77 -6.10
C LEU A 217 29.53 -16.90 -6.23
N GLY A 218 30.42 -17.22 -7.19
CA GLY A 218 31.63 -16.43 -7.44
C GLY A 218 31.32 -15.01 -7.87
N GLN A 219 30.34 -14.84 -8.75
CA GLN A 219 29.85 -13.53 -9.21
C GLN A 219 29.16 -12.77 -8.08
N MET A 220 28.28 -13.43 -7.32
CA MET A 220 27.56 -12.80 -6.20
C MET A 220 28.52 -12.28 -5.13
N ARG A 221 29.59 -13.02 -4.81
CA ARG A 221 30.63 -12.58 -3.87
C ARG A 221 31.41 -11.36 -4.34
N ARG A 222 31.44 -11.05 -5.64
CA ARG A 222 32.10 -9.82 -6.14
C ARG A 222 31.34 -8.55 -5.80
N ILE A 223 30.07 -8.65 -5.41
CA ILE A 223 29.26 -7.50 -5.02
C ILE A 223 29.69 -6.98 -3.63
N PHE A 224 30.31 -7.82 -2.79
CA PHE A 224 30.61 -7.51 -1.39
C PHE A 224 32.08 -7.72 -1.05
N GLU A 225 32.60 -6.83 -0.21
CA GLU A 225 33.87 -7.01 0.48
C GLU A 225 33.61 -7.10 1.99
N PRO A 226 33.70 -8.28 2.63
CA PRO A 226 33.61 -8.39 4.08
C PRO A 226 34.85 -7.79 4.74
N MET A 227 34.64 -6.94 5.74
CA MET A 227 35.70 -6.22 6.44
C MET A 227 36.10 -6.90 7.76
N PRO A 228 37.36 -6.79 8.22
CA PRO A 228 37.81 -7.46 9.46
C PRO A 228 37.07 -7.04 10.74
N ASP A 229 36.43 -5.88 10.74
CA ASP A 229 35.63 -5.34 11.84
C ASP A 229 34.17 -5.83 11.85
N GLY A 230 33.88 -6.89 11.09
CA GLY A 230 32.54 -7.48 11.03
C GLY A 230 31.59 -6.77 10.08
N THR A 231 31.97 -5.62 9.51
CA THR A 231 31.16 -4.90 8.50
C THR A 231 31.40 -5.45 7.09
N PHE A 232 30.75 -4.87 6.09
CA PHE A 232 31.01 -5.13 4.68
C PHE A 232 30.80 -3.87 3.84
N VAL A 233 31.40 -3.84 2.65
CA VAL A 233 31.22 -2.79 1.64
C VAL A 233 30.61 -3.39 0.39
N ILE A 234 29.71 -2.65 -0.27
CA ILE A 234 29.14 -3.02 -1.58
C ILE A 234 29.92 -2.35 -2.72
N ASP A 235 30.18 -3.11 -3.78
CA ASP A 235 30.69 -2.55 -5.03
C ASP A 235 29.58 -1.80 -5.77
N HIS A 236 29.60 -0.48 -5.62
CA HIS A 236 28.62 0.42 -6.22
C HIS A 236 28.76 0.63 -7.73
N ASN A 237 29.79 0.06 -8.37
CA ASN A 237 29.82 -0.07 -9.82
C ASN A 237 28.87 -1.16 -10.31
N LEU A 238 28.62 -2.18 -9.48
CA LEU A 238 27.75 -3.31 -9.79
C LEU A 238 26.30 -3.07 -9.32
N VAL A 239 26.11 -2.41 -8.18
CA VAL A 239 24.77 -2.18 -7.58
C VAL A 239 24.61 -0.74 -7.07
N ARG A 240 23.61 -0.02 -7.60
CA ARG A 240 23.35 1.39 -7.26
C ARG A 240 21.99 1.61 -6.61
N PHE A 241 21.97 1.85 -5.30
CA PHE A 241 20.72 2.04 -4.55
C PHE A 241 20.12 3.44 -4.63
N GLY A 242 20.91 4.48 -4.95
CA GLY A 242 20.39 5.85 -5.11
C GLY A 242 19.44 6.03 -6.30
N ARG A 243 19.25 4.99 -7.10
CA ARG A 243 18.31 4.94 -8.25
C ARG A 243 17.23 3.88 -8.07
N LEU A 244 16.95 3.48 -6.83
CA LEU A 244 15.85 2.58 -6.52
C LEU A 244 14.58 3.41 -6.33
N GLU A 245 13.68 3.35 -7.31
CA GLU A 245 12.38 4.01 -7.28
C GLU A 245 11.33 2.98 -6.84
N TYR A 246 10.47 3.34 -5.89
CA TYR A 246 9.41 2.44 -5.42
C TYR A 246 8.13 2.52 -6.28
N TYR A 247 7.87 3.68 -6.91
CA TYR A 247 6.63 3.94 -7.66
C TYR A 247 6.88 4.86 -8.88
N PRO A 248 6.85 4.32 -10.12
CA PRO A 248 6.84 2.90 -10.45
C PRO A 248 8.15 2.20 -10.01
N PRO A 249 8.12 0.90 -9.66
CA PRO A 249 9.32 0.16 -9.26
C PRO A 249 10.42 0.14 -10.33
N ASN A 250 11.57 0.75 -10.05
CA ASN A 250 12.70 0.78 -10.97
C ASN A 250 14.05 0.76 -10.24
N ALA A 251 15.09 0.25 -10.90
CA ALA A 251 16.45 0.20 -10.38
C ALA A 251 17.47 0.25 -11.51
N TYR A 252 18.70 0.67 -11.20
CA TYR A 252 19.84 0.51 -12.10
C TYR A 252 20.33 -0.95 -12.09
N LEU A 253 20.24 -1.63 -13.22
CA LEU A 253 20.46 -3.08 -13.31
C LEU A 253 21.62 -3.51 -14.21
N ASP A 254 22.21 -2.60 -15.02
CA ASP A 254 23.27 -2.94 -15.98
C ASP A 254 24.47 -3.63 -15.32
N GLY A 255 24.81 -3.22 -14.09
CA GLY A 255 25.89 -3.84 -13.33
C GLY A 255 25.62 -5.31 -12.99
N LEU A 256 24.36 -5.65 -12.66
CA LEU A 256 23.95 -7.04 -12.46
C LEU A 256 23.87 -7.80 -13.79
N GLU A 257 23.38 -7.17 -14.85
CA GLU A 257 23.33 -7.77 -16.19
C GLU A 257 24.73 -8.13 -16.69
N GLN A 258 25.69 -7.22 -16.53
CA GLN A 258 27.09 -7.45 -16.86
C GLN A 258 27.73 -8.51 -15.97
N LEU A 259 27.43 -8.48 -14.67
CA LEU A 259 27.99 -9.42 -13.70
C LEU A 259 27.55 -10.87 -13.97
N PHE A 260 26.27 -11.08 -14.26
CA PHE A 260 25.72 -12.42 -14.50
C PHE A 260 25.75 -12.82 -15.99
N GLY A 261 25.95 -11.86 -16.90
CA GLY A 261 25.92 -12.10 -18.34
C GLY A 261 24.52 -12.41 -18.86
N LEU A 262 23.47 -11.93 -18.17
CA LEU A 262 22.07 -12.21 -18.46
C LEU A 262 21.29 -10.89 -18.40
N PRO A 263 20.27 -10.67 -19.24
CA PRO A 263 19.41 -9.51 -19.12
C PRO A 263 18.46 -9.65 -17.92
N ARG A 264 17.91 -8.51 -17.46
CA ARG A 264 16.76 -8.50 -16.54
C ARG A 264 15.62 -9.37 -17.09
N ARG A 265 15.04 -10.22 -16.23
CA ARG A 265 13.83 -10.97 -16.56
C ARG A 265 12.61 -10.05 -16.61
N GLN A 266 11.81 -10.15 -17.66
CA GLN A 266 10.51 -9.46 -17.70
C GLN A 266 9.47 -10.23 -16.87
N PRO A 267 8.55 -9.56 -16.15
CA PRO A 267 7.60 -10.23 -15.26
C PRO A 267 6.77 -11.35 -15.92
N ALA A 268 6.39 -11.15 -17.19
CA ALA A 268 5.60 -12.09 -17.97
C ALA A 268 6.38 -13.32 -18.50
N GLU A 269 7.71 -13.30 -18.45
CA GLU A 269 8.53 -14.43 -18.89
C GLU A 269 8.37 -15.63 -17.94
N ARG A 270 8.81 -16.81 -18.38
CA ARG A 270 8.88 -17.97 -17.50
C ARG A 270 10.17 -17.89 -16.67
N LEU A 271 10.11 -18.31 -15.41
CA LEU A 271 11.33 -18.52 -14.62
C LEU A 271 12.14 -19.67 -15.19
N THR A 272 13.47 -19.50 -15.21
CA THR A 272 14.42 -20.50 -15.68
C THR A 272 15.40 -20.86 -14.56
N ARG A 273 16.20 -21.90 -14.81
CA ARG A 273 17.30 -22.33 -13.93
C ARG A 273 18.25 -21.19 -13.58
N ASP A 274 18.44 -20.22 -14.50
CA ASP A 274 19.32 -19.08 -14.26
C ASP A 274 18.84 -18.24 -13.08
N GLN A 275 17.54 -17.93 -13.02
CA GLN A 275 16.98 -17.16 -11.90
C GLN A 275 16.96 -17.96 -10.60
N GLU A 276 16.72 -19.27 -10.66
CA GLU A 276 16.80 -20.16 -9.51
C GLU A 276 18.22 -20.18 -8.91
N ASP A 277 19.24 -20.37 -9.75
CA ASP A 277 20.65 -20.42 -9.34
C ASP A 277 21.14 -19.05 -8.80
N ILE A 278 20.68 -17.92 -9.36
CA ILE A 278 20.98 -16.57 -8.84
C ILE A 278 20.35 -16.35 -7.46
N ALA A 279 19.09 -16.75 -7.27
CA ALA A 279 18.40 -16.68 -5.98
C ALA A 279 19.12 -17.53 -4.92
N ALA A 280 19.57 -18.73 -5.28
CA ALA A 280 20.35 -19.60 -4.41
C ALA A 280 21.71 -18.98 -4.03
N ALA A 281 22.40 -18.36 -4.99
CA ALA A 281 23.66 -17.66 -4.73
C ALA A 281 23.47 -16.46 -3.79
N LEU A 282 22.40 -15.67 -3.99
CA LEU A 282 22.03 -14.55 -3.11
C LEU A 282 21.81 -15.02 -1.67
N GLN A 283 21.00 -16.06 -1.49
CA GLN A 283 20.72 -16.63 -0.16
C GLN A 283 22.01 -17.14 0.51
N THR A 284 22.91 -17.77 -0.26
CA THR A 284 24.19 -18.27 0.26
C THR A 284 25.09 -17.13 0.73
N VAL A 285 25.26 -16.07 -0.06
CA VAL A 285 26.07 -14.90 0.34
C VAL A 285 25.45 -14.15 1.52
N THR A 286 24.12 -14.08 1.59
CA THR A 286 23.40 -13.52 2.75
C THR A 286 23.75 -14.29 4.02
N ASN A 287 23.74 -15.63 3.97
CA ASN A 287 24.11 -16.47 5.10
C ASN A 287 25.58 -16.26 5.53
N GLU A 288 26.50 -16.17 4.57
CA GLU A 288 27.93 -15.92 4.83
C GLU A 288 28.18 -14.56 5.49
N LEU A 289 27.57 -13.49 4.97
CA LEU A 289 27.74 -12.14 5.50
C LEU A 289 27.13 -11.99 6.88
N VAL A 290 25.90 -12.46 7.10
CA VAL A 290 25.29 -12.35 8.44
C VAL A 290 26.04 -13.21 9.45
N LEU A 291 26.56 -14.40 9.07
CA LEU A 291 27.42 -15.19 9.94
C LEU A 291 28.69 -14.41 10.35
N HIS A 292 29.37 -13.78 9.39
CA HIS A 292 30.53 -12.92 9.63
C HIS A 292 30.22 -11.78 10.62
N MET A 293 29.08 -11.10 10.42
CA MET A 293 28.63 -10.02 11.29
C MET A 293 28.37 -10.51 12.73
N VAL A 294 27.67 -11.62 12.90
CA VAL A 294 27.32 -12.13 14.24
C VAL A 294 28.53 -12.75 14.95
N GLU A 295 29.47 -13.36 14.24
CA GLU A 295 30.74 -13.84 14.81
C GLU A 295 31.59 -12.70 15.35
N HIS A 296 31.69 -11.59 14.59
CA HIS A 296 32.35 -10.38 15.08
C HIS A 296 31.64 -9.83 16.31
N LEU A 297 30.31 -9.71 16.26
CA LEU A 297 29.51 -9.20 17.36
C LEU A 297 29.67 -10.03 18.64
N HIS A 298 29.71 -11.36 18.52
CA HIS A 298 29.99 -12.25 19.65
C HIS A 298 31.39 -12.00 20.23
N LYS A 299 32.42 -11.88 19.39
CA LYS A 299 33.79 -11.58 19.84
C LYS A 299 33.87 -10.24 20.58
N THR A 300 33.12 -9.24 20.12
CA THR A 300 33.12 -7.89 20.69
C THR A 300 32.33 -7.79 21.99
N THR A 301 31.21 -8.51 22.11
CA THR A 301 30.32 -8.42 23.29
C THR A 301 30.57 -9.49 24.34
N GLY A 302 31.07 -10.67 23.94
CA GLY A 302 31.18 -11.85 24.78
C GLY A 302 29.85 -12.49 25.18
N SER A 303 28.72 -12.01 24.63
CA SER A 303 27.38 -12.49 25.00
C SER A 303 27.05 -13.83 24.35
N ASP A 304 26.49 -14.76 25.12
CA ASP A 304 25.92 -16.01 24.63
C ASP A 304 24.54 -15.84 23.97
N ASN A 305 23.94 -14.65 24.06
CA ASN A 305 22.58 -14.34 23.62
C ASN A 305 22.59 -13.38 22.44
N LEU A 306 21.82 -13.70 21.40
CA LEU A 306 21.64 -12.89 20.20
C LEU A 306 20.20 -12.42 20.07
N CYS A 307 20.01 -11.13 19.80
CA CYS A 307 18.75 -10.52 19.39
C CYS A 307 18.87 -10.00 17.96
N LEU A 308 17.90 -10.34 17.10
CA LEU A 308 17.84 -9.88 15.71
C LEU A 308 16.56 -9.07 15.44
N ALA A 309 16.71 -7.99 14.66
CA ALA A 309 15.63 -7.13 14.15
C ALA A 309 16.03 -6.49 12.81
N GLY A 310 15.12 -5.76 12.18
CA GLY A 310 15.24 -5.21 10.83
C GLY A 310 14.70 -6.16 9.76
N GLY A 311 14.32 -5.64 8.60
CA GLY A 311 13.62 -6.40 7.55
C GLY A 311 14.35 -7.67 7.10
N VAL A 312 15.70 -7.68 7.14
CA VAL A 312 16.50 -8.87 6.78
C VAL A 312 16.33 -10.00 7.80
N ALA A 313 16.01 -9.69 9.06
CA ALA A 313 15.73 -10.69 10.09
C ALA A 313 14.40 -11.46 9.86
N LEU A 314 13.60 -11.11 8.85
CA LEU A 314 12.51 -11.96 8.36
C LEU A 314 12.99 -13.16 7.53
N ASN A 315 14.28 -13.20 7.16
CA ASN A 315 14.87 -14.33 6.43
C ASN A 315 15.11 -15.51 7.38
N CYS A 316 14.12 -16.38 7.48
CA CYS A 316 14.15 -17.56 8.35
C CYS A 316 15.25 -18.56 8.00
N VAL A 317 15.68 -18.61 6.73
CA VAL A 317 16.79 -19.47 6.28
C VAL A 317 18.10 -18.95 6.88
N THR A 318 18.34 -17.64 6.78
CA THR A 318 19.52 -17.01 7.37
C THR A 318 19.51 -17.11 8.89
N ASN A 319 18.39 -16.81 9.56
CA ASN A 319 18.29 -16.91 11.02
C ASN A 319 18.68 -18.31 11.53
N SER A 320 18.18 -19.35 10.87
CA SER A 320 18.49 -20.74 11.22
C SER A 320 19.95 -21.07 10.99
N PHE A 321 20.47 -20.72 9.80
CA PHE A 321 21.86 -20.95 9.45
C PHE A 321 22.83 -20.29 10.44
N VAL A 322 22.64 -19.00 10.75
CA VAL A 322 23.55 -18.25 11.63
C VAL A 322 23.44 -18.69 13.08
N PHE A 323 22.27 -19.12 13.53
CA PHE A 323 22.12 -19.60 14.90
C PHE A 323 22.74 -20.98 15.08
N GLU A 324 22.57 -21.87 14.11
CA GLU A 324 23.15 -23.22 14.16
C GLU A 324 24.68 -23.19 14.05
N ASN A 325 25.22 -22.42 13.11
CA ASN A 325 26.65 -22.38 12.82
C ASN A 325 27.41 -21.31 13.61
N GLY A 326 26.70 -20.32 14.17
CA GLY A 326 27.29 -19.25 14.94
C GLY A 326 27.56 -19.61 16.41
N PRO A 327 28.28 -18.72 17.13
CA PRO A 327 28.78 -18.99 18.48
C PRO A 327 27.71 -18.86 19.58
N PHE A 328 26.53 -18.31 19.26
CA PHE A 328 25.49 -18.03 20.24
C PHE A 328 24.77 -19.30 20.72
N LYS A 329 24.31 -19.26 21.99
CA LYS A 329 23.57 -20.33 22.66
C LYS A 329 22.07 -20.07 22.69
N ARG A 330 21.67 -18.80 22.68
CA ARG A 330 20.26 -18.37 22.72
C ARG A 330 20.00 -17.32 21.66
N LEU A 331 18.82 -17.39 21.03
CA LEU A 331 18.37 -16.48 20.00
C LEU A 331 16.98 -15.96 20.34
N PHE A 332 16.79 -14.66 20.15
CA PHE A 332 15.49 -14.01 20.01
C PHE A 332 15.45 -13.26 18.68
N VAL A 333 14.39 -13.45 17.89
CA VAL A 333 14.14 -12.69 16.67
C VAL A 333 12.80 -12.00 16.84
N GLN A 334 12.74 -10.71 16.56
CA GLN A 334 11.51 -9.95 16.73
C GLN A 334 10.40 -10.46 15.78
N PRO A 335 9.20 -10.88 16.25
CA PRO A 335 8.14 -11.38 15.38
C PRO A 335 7.71 -10.37 14.29
N THR A 336 7.72 -9.08 14.65
CA THR A 336 7.53 -7.94 13.74
C THR A 336 8.88 -7.31 13.42
N SER A 337 9.81 -8.08 12.87
CA SER A 337 11.20 -7.61 12.63
C SER A 337 11.30 -6.47 11.61
N HIS A 338 10.33 -6.33 10.72
CA HIS A 338 10.27 -5.27 9.72
C HIS A 338 9.86 -3.92 10.35
N ASP A 339 9.68 -2.87 9.56
CA ASP A 339 9.63 -1.48 10.05
C ASP A 339 8.48 -1.21 11.00
N ALA A 340 7.39 -1.96 10.94
CA ALA A 340 6.32 -1.86 11.94
C ALA A 340 6.81 -2.14 13.38
N GLY A 341 7.86 -2.97 13.55
CA GLY A 341 8.47 -3.26 14.83
C GLY A 341 9.17 -2.06 15.46
N THR A 342 9.54 -1.05 14.66
CA THR A 342 10.14 0.17 15.19
C THR A 342 9.17 0.99 16.03
N ALA A 343 7.85 0.83 15.85
CA ALA A 343 6.86 1.40 16.76
C ALA A 343 7.00 0.82 18.19
N ILE A 344 7.20 -0.50 18.31
CA ILE A 344 7.51 -1.16 19.60
C ILE A 344 8.83 -0.63 20.15
N GLY A 345 9.83 -0.56 19.27
CA GLY A 345 11.16 -0.04 19.56
C GLY A 345 11.19 1.37 20.12
N ALA A 346 10.45 2.29 19.50
CA ALA A 346 10.40 3.69 19.88
C ALA A 346 9.83 3.87 21.29
N ALA A 347 8.79 3.12 21.63
CA ALA A 347 8.19 3.17 22.96
C ALA A 347 9.14 2.60 24.04
N TYR A 348 9.78 1.45 23.81
CA TYR A 348 10.76 0.91 24.74
C TYR A 348 12.03 1.76 24.84
N TRP A 349 12.45 2.38 23.74
CA TRP A 349 13.60 3.28 23.72
C TRP A 349 13.36 4.47 24.63
N ILE A 350 12.18 5.11 24.56
CA ILE A 350 11.82 6.20 25.48
C ILE A 350 11.87 5.70 26.92
N ARG A 351 11.20 4.60 27.24
CA ARG A 351 11.17 4.06 28.61
C ARG A 351 12.56 3.88 29.20
N HIS A 352 13.47 3.22 28.48
CA HIS A 352 14.74 2.81 29.04
C HIS A 352 15.86 3.84 28.84
N ASN A 353 15.95 4.45 27.65
CA ASN A 353 17.05 5.36 27.31
C ASN A 353 16.73 6.83 27.60
N VAL A 354 15.45 7.24 27.60
CA VAL A 354 15.05 8.62 27.90
C VAL A 354 14.62 8.76 29.36
N LEU A 355 13.78 7.85 29.86
CA LEU A 355 13.25 7.92 31.23
C LEU A 355 14.10 7.17 32.26
N GLY A 356 14.97 6.27 31.81
CA GLY A 356 15.88 5.54 32.70
C GLY A 356 15.22 4.44 33.54
N GLU A 357 14.02 3.99 33.15
CA GLU A 357 13.28 2.96 33.86
C GLU A 357 13.97 1.60 33.73
N ALA A 358 14.05 0.85 34.84
CA ALA A 358 14.76 -0.43 34.89
C ALA A 358 13.88 -1.63 34.50
N GLU A 359 12.58 -1.57 34.78
CA GLU A 359 11.65 -2.68 34.55
C GLU A 359 11.39 -2.86 33.05
N ARG A 360 11.66 -4.08 32.56
CA ARG A 360 11.50 -4.51 31.18
C ARG A 360 10.21 -5.29 30.97
N GLY A 361 9.71 -5.25 29.74
CA GLY A 361 8.59 -6.09 29.30
C GLY A 361 9.03 -7.48 28.88
N SER A 362 8.06 -8.30 28.47
CA SER A 362 8.30 -9.55 27.75
C SER A 362 7.42 -9.63 26.50
N MET A 363 7.90 -10.34 25.48
CA MET A 363 7.12 -10.65 24.28
C MET A 363 7.15 -12.17 24.06
N ASP A 364 6.18 -12.83 24.70
CA ASP A 364 6.09 -14.31 24.73
C ASP A 364 5.10 -14.88 23.69
N HIS A 365 4.42 -14.00 22.94
CA HIS A 365 3.50 -14.39 21.86
C HIS A 365 3.55 -13.39 20.69
N ALA A 366 2.55 -13.42 19.79
CA ALA A 366 2.40 -12.46 18.67
C ALA A 366 1.03 -11.73 18.67
N TYR A 367 0.15 -12.02 19.63
CA TYR A 367 -1.28 -11.66 19.56
C TYR A 367 -1.64 -10.34 20.28
N TRP A 368 -1.26 -9.20 19.70
CA TRP A 368 -1.58 -7.84 20.22
C TRP A 368 -2.50 -7.01 19.32
N GLY A 369 -2.93 -7.57 18.19
CA GLY A 369 -3.93 -6.95 17.32
C GLY A 369 -5.35 -7.14 17.84
N PRO A 370 -6.35 -6.61 17.10
CA PRO A 370 -7.74 -6.58 17.54
C PRO A 370 -8.35 -7.98 17.69
N ALA A 371 -9.26 -8.11 18.64
CA ALA A 371 -10.18 -9.23 18.79
C ALA A 371 -11.64 -8.74 18.65
N PHE A 372 -12.52 -9.64 18.25
CA PHE A 372 -13.92 -9.31 17.95
C PHE A 372 -14.86 -10.13 18.81
N SER A 373 -15.91 -9.48 19.31
CA SER A 373 -16.94 -10.14 20.13
C SER A 373 -17.83 -11.05 19.27
N ALA A 374 -18.44 -12.05 19.91
CA ALA A 374 -19.41 -12.92 19.25
C ALA A 374 -20.58 -12.13 18.62
N GLY A 375 -20.99 -11.02 19.26
CA GLY A 375 -22.06 -10.16 18.75
C GLY A 375 -21.67 -9.39 17.48
N HIS A 376 -20.44 -8.88 17.38
CA HIS A 376 -19.95 -8.24 16.15
C HIS A 376 -19.82 -9.28 15.03
N ILE A 377 -19.26 -10.46 15.32
CA ILE A 377 -19.18 -11.55 14.33
C ILE A 377 -20.57 -11.94 13.81
N GLU A 378 -21.54 -12.11 14.69
CA GLU A 378 -22.93 -12.45 14.32
C GLU A 378 -23.55 -11.37 13.43
N GLN A 379 -23.35 -10.09 13.78
CA GLN A 379 -23.83 -8.95 12.98
C GLN A 379 -23.19 -8.93 11.58
N ALA A 380 -21.88 -9.16 11.47
CA ALA A 380 -21.17 -9.20 10.20
C ALA A 380 -21.67 -10.35 9.29
N LEU A 381 -21.90 -11.54 9.88
CA LEU A 381 -22.49 -12.68 9.18
C LEU A 381 -23.92 -12.40 8.72
N ALA A 382 -24.75 -11.83 9.60
CA ALA A 382 -26.15 -11.48 9.31
C ALA A 382 -26.26 -10.40 8.22
N ALA A 383 -25.40 -9.39 8.24
CA ALA A 383 -25.35 -8.32 7.24
C ALA A 383 -25.08 -8.84 5.81
N ARG A 384 -24.41 -10.01 5.70
CA ARG A 384 -24.16 -10.70 4.42
C ARG A 384 -25.17 -11.81 4.13
N GLY A 385 -26.19 -11.97 4.97
CA GLY A 385 -27.23 -13.00 4.81
C GLY A 385 -26.69 -14.44 4.89
N LEU A 386 -25.53 -14.65 5.52
CA LEU A 386 -24.88 -15.96 5.55
C LEU A 386 -25.56 -16.88 6.54
N ARG A 387 -25.80 -18.13 6.11
CA ARG A 387 -26.18 -19.20 7.02
C ARG A 387 -24.95 -19.68 7.77
N TYR A 388 -25.09 -19.78 9.08
CA TYR A 388 -24.02 -20.26 9.95
C TYR A 388 -24.59 -21.22 10.99
N ARG A 389 -23.69 -22.06 11.53
CA ARG A 389 -23.97 -22.96 12.64
C ARG A 389 -23.06 -22.63 13.81
N LEU A 390 -23.63 -22.48 15.00
CA LEU A 390 -22.85 -22.39 16.23
C LEU A 390 -22.31 -23.79 16.61
N SER A 391 -21.05 -23.87 17.02
CA SER A 391 -20.41 -25.11 17.42
C SER A 391 -19.84 -25.02 18.83
N ASP A 392 -20.17 -26.00 19.67
CA ASP A 392 -19.61 -26.18 21.03
C ASP A 392 -18.31 -27.00 21.03
N ARG A 393 -17.91 -27.51 19.86
CA ARG A 393 -16.76 -28.38 19.63
C ARG A 393 -16.03 -27.96 18.34
N LEU A 394 -15.89 -26.64 18.17
CA LEU A 394 -15.39 -26.06 16.92
C LEU A 394 -14.01 -26.60 16.56
N GLU A 395 -13.11 -26.75 17.52
CA GLU A 395 -11.75 -27.23 17.27
C GLU A 395 -11.73 -28.68 16.76
N GLN A 396 -12.59 -29.55 17.31
CA GLN A 396 -12.76 -30.93 16.83
C GLN A 396 -13.32 -30.96 15.41
N GLU A 397 -14.31 -30.12 15.12
CA GLU A 397 -14.93 -30.05 13.79
C GLU A 397 -13.96 -29.48 12.75
N VAL A 398 -13.21 -28.43 13.09
CA VAL A 398 -12.13 -27.88 12.25
C VAL A 398 -11.08 -28.95 11.94
N ALA A 399 -10.64 -29.71 12.94
CA ALA A 399 -9.70 -30.83 12.72
C ALA A 399 -10.28 -31.90 11.78
N SER A 400 -11.58 -32.23 11.91
CA SER A 400 -12.27 -33.14 10.98
C SER A 400 -12.29 -32.59 9.57
N PHE A 401 -12.62 -31.31 9.38
CA PHE A 401 -12.65 -30.69 8.05
C PHE A 401 -11.27 -30.66 7.41
N ILE A 402 -10.22 -30.37 8.17
CA ILE A 402 -8.84 -30.47 7.70
C ILE A 402 -8.54 -31.91 7.27
N ASN A 403 -8.91 -32.92 8.04
CA ASN A 403 -8.72 -34.33 7.69
C ASN A 403 -9.55 -34.78 6.46
N GLU A 404 -10.66 -34.10 6.18
CA GLU A 404 -11.48 -34.26 4.96
C GLU A 404 -10.96 -33.45 3.76
N ASP A 405 -9.71 -32.96 3.83
CA ASP A 405 -9.05 -32.18 2.78
C ASP A 405 -9.76 -30.85 2.43
N LYS A 406 -10.53 -30.29 3.38
CA LYS A 406 -11.13 -28.95 3.24
C LYS A 406 -10.12 -27.87 3.62
N ILE A 407 -10.17 -26.75 2.91
CA ILE A 407 -9.51 -25.51 3.29
C ILE A 407 -10.39 -24.79 4.29
N VAL A 408 -9.88 -24.60 5.51
CA VAL A 408 -10.59 -23.92 6.59
C VAL A 408 -9.98 -22.54 6.82
N ALA A 409 -10.77 -21.48 6.61
CA ALA A 409 -10.46 -20.15 7.12
C ALA A 409 -10.71 -20.12 8.62
N PHE A 410 -9.67 -19.86 9.41
CA PHE A 410 -9.69 -19.88 10.85
C PHE A 410 -9.44 -18.46 11.39
N PHE A 411 -10.50 -17.85 11.92
CA PHE A 411 -10.53 -16.49 12.45
C PHE A 411 -10.86 -16.52 13.94
N GLN A 412 -9.85 -16.31 14.79
CA GLN A 412 -9.95 -16.47 16.24
C GLN A 412 -9.23 -15.37 17.00
N GLY A 413 -9.77 -14.99 18.16
CA GLY A 413 -9.07 -14.17 19.16
C GLY A 413 -8.40 -12.89 18.63
N ARG A 414 -7.35 -12.48 19.35
CA ARG A 414 -6.52 -11.32 19.00
C ARG A 414 -5.67 -11.64 17.77
N MET A 415 -5.69 -10.75 16.80
CA MET A 415 -4.86 -10.86 15.59
C MET A 415 -3.37 -10.88 15.93
N GLU A 416 -2.60 -11.67 15.17
CA GLU A 416 -1.14 -11.68 15.25
C GLU A 416 -0.51 -10.43 14.60
N THR A 417 0.59 -9.94 15.16
CA THR A 417 1.42 -8.86 14.59
C THR A 417 2.48 -9.42 13.64
N GLY A 418 2.87 -8.63 12.63
CA GLY A 418 3.88 -8.99 11.65
C GLY A 418 3.32 -9.76 10.44
N PRO A 419 4.19 -10.20 9.51
CA PRO A 419 3.78 -10.61 8.17
C PRO A 419 3.37 -12.09 8.08
N ARG A 420 3.32 -12.80 9.21
CA ARG A 420 3.02 -14.24 9.28
C ARG A 420 1.68 -14.42 9.98
N ALA A 421 0.81 -15.25 9.41
CA ALA A 421 -0.33 -15.75 10.16
C ALA A 421 0.11 -16.89 11.07
N LEU A 422 -0.28 -16.81 12.33
CA LEU A 422 0.19 -17.64 13.43
C LEU A 422 -0.98 -18.30 14.15
N GLY A 423 -2.04 -18.63 13.41
CA GLY A 423 -3.16 -19.41 13.90
C GLY A 423 -4.40 -18.61 14.31
N ASN A 424 -4.43 -17.28 14.15
CA ASN A 424 -5.60 -16.46 14.48
C ASN A 424 -6.24 -15.79 13.26
N ARG A 425 -5.48 -15.56 12.18
CA ARG A 425 -5.98 -15.14 10.85
C ARG A 425 -5.37 -16.04 9.77
N SER A 426 -5.71 -17.33 9.82
CA SER A 426 -5.03 -18.39 9.08
C SER A 426 -5.95 -19.14 8.11
N LEU A 427 -5.37 -19.68 7.03
CA LEU A 427 -5.95 -20.77 6.25
C LEU A 427 -5.28 -22.07 6.67
N LEU A 428 -6.08 -23.03 7.11
CA LEU A 428 -5.66 -24.33 7.59
C LEU A 428 -6.03 -25.40 6.56
N ALA A 429 -5.13 -26.36 6.34
CA ALA A 429 -5.37 -27.46 5.40
C ALA A 429 -4.58 -28.72 5.77
N ASN A 430 -4.90 -29.84 5.12
CA ASN A 430 -4.29 -31.13 5.39
C ASN A 430 -2.82 -31.17 4.94
N PRO A 431 -1.83 -31.31 5.84
CA PRO A 431 -0.45 -31.40 5.43
C PRO A 431 -0.11 -32.78 4.83
N THR A 432 -0.91 -33.81 5.09
CA THR A 432 -0.64 -35.19 4.65
C THR A 432 -1.02 -35.42 3.20
N HIS A 433 -1.85 -34.57 2.60
CA HIS A 433 -2.29 -34.70 1.22
C HIS A 433 -1.25 -34.10 0.26
N PRO A 434 -0.61 -34.89 -0.63
CA PRO A 434 0.50 -34.42 -1.47
C PRO A 434 0.18 -33.26 -2.41
N GLN A 435 -1.09 -33.08 -2.79
CA GLN A 435 -1.54 -32.03 -3.72
C GLN A 435 -2.14 -30.82 -3.00
N MET A 436 -2.20 -30.82 -1.65
CA MET A 436 -2.89 -29.76 -0.92
C MET A 436 -2.29 -28.37 -1.16
N ARG A 437 -0.97 -28.27 -1.36
CA ARG A 437 -0.32 -27.01 -1.75
C ARG A 437 -0.87 -26.47 -3.06
N ASP A 438 -0.98 -27.34 -4.07
CA ASP A 438 -1.42 -26.95 -5.40
C ASP A 438 -2.92 -26.63 -5.40
N ILE A 439 -3.72 -27.39 -4.64
CA ILE A 439 -5.15 -27.12 -4.41
C ILE A 439 -5.34 -25.75 -3.76
N LEU A 440 -4.62 -25.44 -2.67
CA LEU A 440 -4.72 -24.16 -1.98
C LEU A 440 -4.27 -22.99 -2.87
N ASN A 441 -3.20 -23.19 -3.64
CA ASN A 441 -2.74 -22.19 -4.59
C ASN A 441 -3.76 -21.94 -5.71
N ALA A 442 -4.43 -22.97 -6.23
CA ALA A 442 -5.44 -22.83 -7.28
C ALA A 442 -6.76 -22.22 -6.76
N LYS A 443 -7.21 -22.62 -5.57
CA LYS A 443 -8.50 -22.21 -5.00
C LYS A 443 -8.51 -20.81 -4.39
N VAL A 444 -7.36 -20.36 -3.86
CA VAL A 444 -7.31 -19.17 -2.99
C VAL A 444 -6.15 -18.24 -3.31
N LYS A 445 -4.92 -18.75 -3.47
CA LYS A 445 -3.74 -17.87 -3.46
C LYS A 445 -3.31 -17.34 -4.82
N HIS A 446 -3.59 -18.08 -5.89
CA HIS A 446 -3.18 -17.74 -7.26
C HIS A 446 -1.67 -17.44 -7.37
N ARG A 447 -0.84 -18.20 -6.64
CA ARG A 447 0.61 -17.98 -6.47
C ARG A 447 1.45 -18.92 -7.33
N GLU A 448 2.72 -18.56 -7.47
CA GLU A 448 3.72 -19.32 -8.21
C GLU A 448 4.03 -20.69 -7.57
N TYR A 449 4.46 -21.68 -8.38
CA TYR A 449 4.66 -23.08 -7.95
C TYR A 449 5.68 -23.28 -6.81
N PHE A 450 6.65 -22.38 -6.70
CA PHE A 450 7.75 -22.45 -5.74
C PHE A 450 7.42 -21.77 -4.41
N ARG A 451 6.23 -21.14 -4.27
CA ARG A 451 5.83 -20.50 -3.03
C ARG A 451 5.51 -21.56 -1.98
N PRO A 452 6.24 -21.59 -0.86
CA PRO A 452 6.00 -22.60 0.15
C PRO A 452 4.83 -22.29 1.06
N LEU A 453 4.37 -23.35 1.71
CA LEU A 453 3.41 -23.31 2.81
C LEU A 453 4.10 -23.85 4.07
N ALA A 454 3.67 -23.36 5.23
CA ALA A 454 4.36 -23.59 6.48
C ALA A 454 3.60 -24.60 7.35
N PRO A 455 4.28 -25.52 8.06
CA PRO A 455 3.66 -26.33 9.08
C PRO A 455 3.48 -25.55 10.39
N SER A 456 2.33 -25.71 11.04
CA SER A 456 2.16 -25.45 12.46
C SER A 456 2.12 -26.77 13.21
N VAL A 457 2.97 -26.93 14.21
CA VAL A 457 3.21 -28.17 14.95
C VAL A 457 2.99 -27.96 16.44
N LEU A 458 2.49 -28.96 17.16
CA LEU A 458 2.49 -28.90 18.64
C LEU A 458 3.92 -28.71 19.14
N ALA A 459 4.15 -27.72 20.00
CA ALA A 459 5.50 -27.39 20.47
C ALA A 459 6.19 -28.58 21.14
N GLU A 460 5.45 -29.39 21.90
CA GLU A 460 5.92 -30.62 22.56
C GLU A 460 6.29 -31.75 21.58
N GLU A 461 5.85 -31.69 20.32
CA GLU A 461 6.14 -32.67 19.28
C GLU A 461 7.18 -32.18 18.26
N ALA A 462 7.54 -30.88 18.29
CA ALA A 462 8.35 -30.25 17.25
C ALA A 462 9.70 -30.96 17.03
N GLU A 463 10.44 -31.25 18.11
CA GLU A 463 11.74 -31.93 18.03
C GLU A 463 11.65 -33.39 17.54
N SER A 464 10.47 -34.03 17.62
CA SER A 464 10.28 -35.40 17.12
C SER A 464 9.96 -35.45 15.62
N TRP A 465 9.59 -34.30 15.04
CA TRP A 465 9.24 -34.15 13.63
C TRP A 465 10.28 -33.40 12.82
N PHE A 466 10.98 -32.45 13.43
CA PHE A 466 11.97 -31.60 12.78
C PHE A 466 13.33 -31.72 13.48
N ASP A 467 14.40 -31.57 12.72
CA ASP A 467 15.76 -31.62 13.25
C ASP A 467 16.14 -30.26 13.86
N ILE A 468 15.72 -30.05 15.11
CA ILE A 468 15.96 -28.82 15.86
C ILE A 468 17.18 -29.06 16.76
N ALA A 469 18.35 -28.59 16.33
CA ALA A 469 19.59 -28.72 17.10
C ALA A 469 19.66 -27.73 18.27
N LYS A 470 19.17 -26.50 18.07
CA LYS A 470 19.13 -25.44 19.08
C LYS A 470 17.71 -24.86 19.17
N PRO A 471 16.93 -25.16 20.23
CA PRO A 471 15.60 -24.59 20.42
C PRO A 471 15.62 -23.07 20.63
N THR A 472 14.62 -22.36 20.10
CA THR A 472 14.44 -20.91 20.25
C THR A 472 12.96 -20.55 20.07
N SER A 473 12.49 -19.49 20.74
CA SER A 473 11.14 -18.95 20.54
C SER A 473 10.93 -18.38 19.13
N ALA A 474 12.00 -18.09 18.36
CA ALA A 474 11.86 -17.69 16.96
C ALA A 474 11.13 -18.76 16.10
N GLY A 475 11.20 -20.04 16.51
CA GLY A 475 10.44 -21.14 15.90
C GLY A 475 8.93 -21.06 16.17
N ASP A 476 8.49 -20.30 17.16
CA ASP A 476 7.07 -20.09 17.47
C ASP A 476 6.43 -19.07 16.49
N TYR A 477 7.24 -18.36 15.69
CA TYR A 477 6.82 -17.23 14.86
C TYR A 477 7.07 -17.42 13.36
N MET A 478 7.39 -18.65 12.90
CA MET A 478 7.82 -18.91 11.52
C MET A 478 9.06 -18.11 11.10
N LEU A 479 9.96 -17.85 12.04
CA LEU A 479 11.24 -17.17 11.79
C LEU A 479 12.44 -18.11 11.74
N MET A 480 12.17 -19.43 11.81
CA MET A 480 13.17 -20.50 11.70
C MET A 480 12.72 -21.55 10.65
N THR A 481 13.70 -22.22 10.05
CA THR A 481 13.55 -23.32 9.10
C THR A 481 14.34 -24.51 9.60
N TYR A 482 13.72 -25.69 9.63
CA TYR A 482 14.34 -26.93 10.08
C TYR A 482 14.11 -28.05 9.07
N PRO A 483 15.09 -28.95 8.84
CA PRO A 483 14.87 -30.18 8.10
C PRO A 483 13.80 -31.05 8.77
N ALA A 484 12.93 -31.68 7.98
CA ALA A 484 12.08 -32.75 8.50
C ALA A 484 12.94 -33.97 8.88
N ARG A 485 12.65 -34.63 10.00
CA ARG A 485 13.33 -35.88 10.38
C ARG A 485 13.02 -37.01 9.39
N ALA A 486 13.92 -38.00 9.32
CA ALA A 486 13.76 -39.17 8.47
C ALA A 486 12.39 -39.86 8.66
N GLY A 487 11.69 -40.15 7.55
CA GLY A 487 10.36 -40.78 7.55
C GLY A 487 9.20 -39.84 7.93
N LYS A 488 9.48 -38.57 8.27
CA LYS A 488 8.45 -37.57 8.59
C LYS A 488 8.06 -36.76 7.36
N ALA A 489 9.01 -36.46 6.47
CA ALA A 489 8.78 -35.69 5.26
C ALA A 489 7.66 -36.29 4.39
N GLU A 490 7.65 -37.61 4.24
CA GLU A 490 6.66 -38.37 3.46
C GLU A 490 5.26 -38.35 4.09
N ARG A 491 5.16 -38.04 5.39
CA ARG A 491 3.89 -37.94 6.12
C ARG A 491 3.25 -36.56 6.03
N ILE A 492 4.02 -35.52 5.72
CA ILE A 492 3.55 -34.13 5.62
C ILE A 492 4.00 -33.46 4.31
N PRO A 493 3.83 -34.09 3.14
CA PRO A 493 4.42 -33.64 1.88
C PRO A 493 3.96 -32.24 1.43
N ALA A 494 2.81 -31.73 1.90
CA ALA A 494 2.31 -30.42 1.45
C ALA A 494 3.06 -29.21 2.05
N VAL A 495 3.86 -29.43 3.10
CA VAL A 495 4.53 -28.38 3.88
C VAL A 495 6.04 -28.55 3.95
N VAL A 496 6.58 -29.55 3.25
CA VAL A 496 8.02 -29.81 3.11
C VAL A 496 8.51 -29.21 1.80
N HIS A 497 9.56 -28.41 1.87
CA HIS A 497 10.21 -27.86 0.68
C HIS A 497 10.98 -28.91 -0.12
N VAL A 498 11.37 -28.54 -1.34
CA VAL A 498 12.16 -29.40 -2.23
C VAL A 498 13.54 -29.79 -1.67
N ASP A 499 14.08 -29.01 -0.73
CA ASP A 499 15.33 -29.28 -0.02
C ASP A 499 15.12 -30.06 1.29
N GLY A 500 13.89 -30.46 1.61
CA GLY A 500 13.52 -31.18 2.83
C GLY A 500 13.31 -30.29 4.06
N SER A 501 13.49 -28.97 3.94
CA SER A 501 13.29 -28.02 5.03
C SER A 501 11.81 -27.63 5.21
N CYS A 502 11.49 -27.12 6.40
CA CYS A 502 10.17 -26.66 6.80
C CYS A 502 10.31 -25.38 7.62
N ARG A 503 9.58 -24.33 7.27
CA ARG A 503 9.46 -23.11 8.08
C ARG A 503 8.36 -23.27 9.12
N ILE A 504 8.71 -23.72 10.32
CA ILE A 504 7.71 -24.18 11.29
C ILE A 504 7.12 -23.04 12.13
N GLN A 505 5.91 -23.25 12.63
CA GLN A 505 5.38 -22.59 13.81
C GLN A 505 5.23 -23.62 14.93
N ALA A 506 6.00 -23.52 16.01
CA ALA A 506 5.77 -24.30 17.22
C ALA A 506 4.65 -23.66 18.04
N VAL A 507 3.51 -24.35 18.13
CA VAL A 507 2.29 -23.86 18.77
C VAL A 507 2.26 -24.32 20.22
N ARG A 508 2.29 -23.36 21.14
CA ARG A 508 2.22 -23.59 22.58
C ARG A 508 0.80 -23.47 23.09
N ARG A 509 0.42 -24.33 24.03
CA ARG A 509 -0.91 -24.30 24.65
C ARG A 509 -1.14 -23.04 25.46
N GLU A 510 -0.07 -22.52 26.07
CA GLU A 510 -0.10 -21.36 26.96
C GLU A 510 -0.39 -20.06 26.20
N THR A 511 0.06 -19.95 24.94
CA THR A 511 -0.08 -18.74 24.13
C THR A 511 -1.26 -18.80 23.17
N ASN A 512 -1.62 -19.98 22.65
CA ASN A 512 -2.79 -20.15 21.78
C ASN A 512 -3.49 -21.51 22.03
N PRO A 513 -4.33 -21.61 23.08
CA PRO A 513 -4.95 -22.87 23.47
C PRO A 513 -5.96 -23.40 22.44
N ARG A 514 -6.70 -22.53 21.74
CA ARG A 514 -7.66 -22.95 20.71
C ARG A 514 -6.94 -23.56 19.51
N TYR A 515 -5.88 -22.90 19.03
CA TYR A 515 -5.13 -23.41 17.88
C TYR A 515 -4.34 -24.68 18.22
N HIS A 516 -3.75 -24.74 19.42
CA HIS A 516 -3.14 -25.97 19.95
C HIS A 516 -4.15 -27.13 19.98
N LEU A 517 -5.40 -26.88 20.41
CA LEU A 517 -6.44 -27.89 20.44
C LEU A 517 -6.82 -28.39 19.04
N VAL A 518 -6.95 -27.51 18.03
CA VAL A 518 -7.18 -27.94 16.63
C VAL A 518 -6.12 -28.94 16.18
N ILE A 519 -4.84 -28.64 16.42
CA ILE A 519 -3.73 -29.51 16.02
C ILE A 519 -3.73 -30.82 16.83
N SER A 520 -4.06 -30.75 18.13
CA SER A 520 -4.18 -31.92 18.99
C SER A 520 -5.32 -32.86 18.55
N GLU A 521 -6.47 -32.32 18.16
CA GLU A 521 -7.57 -33.12 17.63
C GLU A 521 -7.21 -33.70 16.25
N PHE A 522 -6.52 -32.95 15.40
CA PHE A 522 -6.01 -33.46 14.13
C PHE A 522 -5.00 -34.61 14.34
N GLN A 523 -4.14 -34.51 15.35
CA GLN A 523 -3.22 -35.58 15.75
C GLN A 523 -3.98 -36.84 16.17
N LYS A 524 -5.09 -36.72 16.91
CA LYS A 524 -5.91 -37.89 17.30
C LYS A 524 -6.52 -38.59 16.09
N LEU A 525 -6.90 -37.83 15.05
CA LEU A 525 -7.50 -38.37 13.83
C LEU A 525 -6.46 -39.03 12.91
N THR A 526 -5.25 -38.47 12.81
CA THR A 526 -4.28 -38.83 11.76
C THR A 526 -2.95 -39.41 12.26
N GLY A 527 -2.68 -39.28 13.56
CA GLY A 527 -1.36 -39.51 14.15
C GLY A 527 -0.31 -38.46 13.77
N VAL A 528 -0.72 -37.32 13.20
CA VAL A 528 0.16 -36.22 12.75
C VAL A 528 -0.12 -34.96 13.58
N PRO A 529 0.83 -34.46 14.41
CA PRO A 529 0.66 -33.26 15.23
C PRO A 529 1.00 -31.99 14.46
N VAL A 530 0.68 -31.95 13.16
CA VAL A 530 1.03 -30.88 12.24
C VAL A 530 -0.20 -30.52 11.44
N VAL A 531 -0.44 -29.24 11.21
CA VAL A 531 -1.39 -28.74 10.21
C VAL A 531 -0.68 -27.79 9.26
N LEU A 532 -1.14 -27.71 8.01
CA LEU A 532 -0.69 -26.65 7.10
C LEU A 532 -1.27 -25.32 7.56
N ASN A 533 -0.45 -24.28 7.62
CA ASN A 533 -0.85 -22.91 7.93
C ASN A 533 -0.30 -21.94 6.88
N THR A 534 -1.17 -21.04 6.42
CA THR A 534 -0.79 -19.88 5.60
C THR A 534 -1.69 -18.70 5.92
N SER A 535 -1.32 -17.51 5.47
CA SER A 535 -2.09 -16.30 5.76
C SER A 535 -3.53 -16.37 5.28
N PHE A 536 -4.48 -15.78 5.99
CA PHE A 536 -5.84 -15.60 5.49
C PHE A 536 -5.92 -14.28 4.70
N ASN A 537 -5.76 -14.39 3.38
CA ASN A 537 -5.86 -13.31 2.40
C ASN A 537 -5.90 -13.86 0.96
N ASP A 538 -6.27 -13.03 -0.01
CA ASP A 538 -6.04 -13.25 -1.44
C ASP A 538 -5.39 -12.00 -2.05
N SER A 539 -4.05 -12.01 -2.12
CA SER A 539 -3.18 -10.93 -2.59
C SER A 539 -3.34 -9.54 -1.92
N GLU A 540 -4.16 -9.45 -0.89
CA GLU A 540 -4.39 -8.30 0.00
C GLU A 540 -3.65 -8.46 1.36
N PRO A 541 -3.64 -7.47 2.27
CA PRO A 541 -3.15 -7.66 3.64
C PRO A 541 -3.88 -8.80 4.36
N ILE A 542 -3.29 -9.39 5.40
CA ILE A 542 -4.00 -10.38 6.24
C ILE A 542 -5.32 -9.79 6.72
N VAL A 543 -6.42 -10.55 6.64
CA VAL A 543 -7.76 -10.08 7.09
C VAL A 543 -7.71 -9.67 8.56
N CYS A 544 -8.33 -8.53 8.87
CA CYS A 544 -8.35 -7.99 10.24
C CYS A 544 -9.70 -8.24 10.89
N THR A 545 -10.76 -7.71 10.27
CA THR A 545 -12.14 -7.68 10.79
C THR A 545 -12.96 -8.90 10.36
N PRO A 546 -14.10 -9.19 11.03
CA PRO A 546 -15.05 -10.19 10.56
C PRO A 546 -15.52 -9.92 9.12
N GLU A 547 -15.69 -8.64 8.76
CA GLU A 547 -16.08 -8.20 7.43
C GLU A 547 -15.02 -8.54 6.38
N ASP A 548 -13.74 -8.32 6.69
CA ASP A 548 -12.62 -8.72 5.83
C ASP A 548 -12.60 -10.24 5.62
N ALA A 549 -12.72 -11.01 6.71
CA ALA A 549 -12.71 -12.46 6.68
C ALA A 549 -13.86 -13.02 5.83
N ILE A 550 -15.06 -12.46 5.98
CA ILE A 550 -16.23 -12.83 5.18
C ILE A 550 -16.02 -12.43 3.71
N ALA A 551 -15.51 -11.24 3.43
CA ALA A 551 -15.25 -10.78 2.06
C ALA A 551 -14.26 -11.70 1.34
N THR A 552 -13.13 -12.03 1.99
CA THR A 552 -12.14 -12.96 1.45
C THR A 552 -12.71 -14.37 1.31
N PHE A 553 -13.49 -14.86 2.28
CA PHE A 553 -14.17 -16.15 2.20
C PHE A 553 -15.13 -16.22 1.01
N LEU A 554 -15.90 -15.16 0.75
CA LEU A 554 -16.89 -15.13 -0.33
C LEU A 554 -16.26 -15.05 -1.72
N LYS A 555 -15.20 -14.25 -1.91
CA LYS A 555 -14.55 -14.09 -3.22
C LYS A 555 -13.65 -15.26 -3.63
N THR A 556 -13.25 -16.11 -2.69
CA THR A 556 -12.35 -17.25 -2.92
C THR A 556 -13.08 -18.60 -2.82
N GLN A 557 -12.40 -19.71 -3.14
CA GLN A 557 -12.97 -21.07 -3.05
C GLN A 557 -12.63 -21.78 -1.72
N ILE A 558 -12.54 -21.03 -0.61
CA ILE A 558 -12.39 -21.60 0.73
C ILE A 558 -13.62 -22.44 1.07
N ASP A 559 -13.42 -23.62 1.65
CA ASP A 559 -14.50 -24.59 1.87
C ASP A 559 -15.32 -24.28 3.14
N VAL A 560 -14.66 -23.83 4.22
CA VAL A 560 -15.27 -23.52 5.52
C VAL A 560 -14.66 -22.25 6.13
N LEU A 561 -15.50 -21.38 6.69
CA LEU A 561 -15.08 -20.28 7.57
C LEU A 561 -15.46 -20.62 9.01
N ALA A 562 -14.45 -20.79 9.86
CA ALA A 562 -14.55 -20.94 11.30
C ALA A 562 -14.19 -19.60 11.96
N ILE A 563 -15.20 -18.83 12.36
CA ILE A 563 -15.07 -17.46 12.88
C ILE A 563 -15.70 -17.34 14.26
N GLY A 564 -14.89 -17.10 15.29
CA GLY A 564 -15.35 -17.25 16.67
C GLY A 564 -15.84 -18.68 16.90
N ASP A 565 -17.08 -18.84 17.34
CA ASP A 565 -17.73 -20.16 17.53
C ASP A 565 -18.69 -20.53 16.40
N TYR A 566 -18.66 -19.78 15.30
CA TYR A 566 -19.53 -19.97 14.14
C TYR A 566 -18.81 -20.70 13.00
N LEU A 567 -19.53 -21.61 12.36
CA LEU A 567 -19.13 -22.29 11.14
C LEU A 567 -20.02 -21.88 9.98
N VAL A 568 -19.39 -21.45 8.89
CA VAL A 568 -20.03 -21.14 7.62
C VAL A 568 -19.44 -22.08 6.56
N PHE A 569 -20.29 -22.83 5.87
CA PHE A 569 -19.87 -23.75 4.81
C PHE A 569 -20.06 -23.10 3.46
N LYS A 570 -19.11 -23.24 2.54
CA LYS A 570 -19.22 -22.63 1.20
C LYS A 570 -20.44 -23.13 0.42
N GLN A 571 -20.81 -24.40 0.60
CA GLN A 571 -21.98 -25.01 -0.04
C GLN A 571 -23.31 -24.51 0.53
N ASP A 572 -23.36 -24.16 1.82
CA ASP A 572 -24.54 -23.56 2.47
C ASP A 572 -24.53 -22.02 2.40
N ALA A 573 -23.35 -21.46 2.14
CA ALA A 573 -23.11 -20.13 1.63
C ALA A 573 -23.26 -20.11 0.10
N GLU A 574 -24.22 -20.89 -0.42
CA GLU A 574 -25.00 -20.40 -1.56
C GLU A 574 -25.33 -18.95 -1.22
N MET A 575 -24.74 -18.05 -2.00
CA MET A 575 -25.22 -16.68 -2.07
C MET A 575 -26.74 -16.81 -2.07
N GLN A 576 -27.42 -16.11 -1.15
CA GLN A 576 -28.78 -15.71 -1.49
C GLN A 576 -28.69 -15.22 -2.93
N PRO A 577 -29.52 -15.77 -3.85
CA PRO A 577 -29.40 -15.45 -5.26
C PRO A 577 -29.25 -13.94 -5.34
N GLU A 578 -28.12 -13.51 -5.93
CA GLU A 578 -27.75 -12.11 -6.16
C GLU A 578 -29.00 -11.25 -6.08
N PRO A 579 -29.15 -10.42 -5.04
CA PRO A 579 -30.43 -10.10 -4.41
C PRO A 579 -31.50 -9.87 -5.47
N ASN A 580 -32.26 -10.90 -5.91
CA ASN A 580 -32.91 -10.98 -7.24
C ASN A 580 -32.16 -10.19 -8.35
N PRO A 581 -31.62 -10.72 -9.46
CA PRO A 581 -31.00 -9.89 -10.50
C PRO A 581 -31.85 -8.68 -10.92
N GLU A 582 -33.18 -8.80 -10.86
CA GLU A 582 -34.10 -7.66 -10.89
C GLU A 582 -34.04 -6.75 -9.65
N GLN A 583 -34.06 -7.20 -8.39
CA GLN A 583 -33.81 -6.33 -7.22
C GLN A 583 -32.37 -5.80 -7.10
N SER A 584 -31.32 -6.54 -7.48
CA SER A 584 -29.89 -6.17 -7.48
C SER A 584 -29.65 -5.14 -8.58
N LEU A 585 -30.13 -5.41 -9.79
CA LEU A 585 -30.21 -4.42 -10.85
C LEU A 585 -31.09 -3.25 -10.41
N GLN A 586 -32.27 -3.45 -9.83
CA GLN A 586 -33.10 -2.33 -9.36
C GLN A 586 -32.44 -1.56 -8.22
N GLN A 587 -31.61 -2.16 -7.37
CA GLN A 587 -30.85 -1.47 -6.33
C GLN A 587 -29.66 -0.69 -6.93
N VAL A 588 -28.98 -1.27 -7.91
CA VAL A 588 -27.91 -0.59 -8.68
C VAL A 588 -28.52 0.54 -9.50
N LEU A 589 -29.55 0.27 -10.32
CA LEU A 589 -30.33 1.25 -11.07
C LEU A 589 -30.97 2.31 -10.16
N ALA A 590 -31.48 1.94 -8.97
CA ALA A 590 -32.03 2.90 -8.02
C ALA A 590 -30.97 3.85 -7.44
N ARG A 591 -29.68 3.49 -7.54
CA ARG A 591 -28.52 4.32 -7.18
C ARG A 591 -27.91 5.03 -8.39
N LYS A 592 -28.48 4.87 -9.58
CA LYS A 592 -28.02 5.52 -10.81
C LYS A 592 -29.07 6.51 -11.31
N ARG A 593 -28.60 7.53 -12.01
CA ARG A 593 -29.44 8.46 -12.75
C ARG A 593 -29.31 8.16 -14.23
N PHE A 594 -30.44 7.97 -14.90
CA PHE A 594 -30.54 7.80 -16.33
C PHE A 594 -30.93 9.11 -16.97
N THR A 595 -30.03 9.71 -17.74
CA THR A 595 -30.29 10.97 -18.42
C THR A 595 -30.29 10.72 -19.92
N ARG A 596 -31.37 11.13 -20.60
CA ARG A 596 -31.39 11.17 -22.06
C ARG A 596 -30.95 12.57 -22.50
N ILE A 597 -29.89 12.63 -23.30
CA ILE A 597 -29.36 13.87 -23.87
C ILE A 597 -29.28 13.68 -25.39
N ASN A 598 -29.89 14.61 -26.12
CA ASN A 598 -30.15 14.45 -27.56
C ASN A 598 -30.84 13.08 -27.86
N ASP A 599 -30.20 12.24 -28.68
CA ASP A 599 -30.71 10.93 -29.10
C ASP A 599 -30.06 9.73 -28.39
N TYR A 600 -29.25 9.97 -27.33
CA TYR A 600 -28.62 8.93 -26.53
C TYR A 600 -28.91 9.04 -25.04
N ALA A 601 -28.60 7.95 -24.33
CA ALA A 601 -28.70 7.88 -22.88
C ALA A 601 -27.31 7.80 -22.25
N VAL A 602 -27.19 8.36 -21.06
CA VAL A 602 -25.99 8.29 -20.22
C VAL A 602 -26.45 7.94 -18.80
N VAL A 603 -25.69 7.07 -18.15
CA VAL A 603 -25.87 6.67 -16.77
C VAL A 603 -24.82 7.37 -15.91
N THR A 604 -25.26 7.99 -14.83
CA THR A 604 -24.43 8.69 -13.84
C THR A 604 -24.79 8.23 -12.43
N ASP A 605 -24.03 8.66 -11.42
CA ASP A 605 -24.45 8.49 -10.03
C ASP A 605 -25.64 9.42 -9.71
N ARG A 606 -26.32 9.17 -8.58
CA ARG A 606 -27.31 10.11 -8.07
C ARG A 606 -26.63 11.30 -7.40
N LEU A 607 -27.39 12.38 -7.25
CA LEU A 607 -26.96 13.60 -6.55
C LEU A 607 -26.58 13.36 -5.08
N ASP A 608 -27.19 12.37 -4.43
CA ASP A 608 -27.00 12.02 -3.02
C ASP A 608 -25.82 11.06 -2.77
N TYR A 609 -24.97 10.83 -3.78
CA TYR A 609 -23.74 10.05 -3.62
C TYR A 609 -22.61 10.97 -3.16
N GLU A 610 -22.02 10.70 -1.99
CA GLU A 610 -21.14 11.66 -1.29
C GLU A 610 -19.63 11.30 -1.32
N ALA A 611 -19.22 10.27 -2.06
CA ALA A 611 -17.80 9.90 -2.13
C ALA A 611 -17.04 10.72 -3.18
N ILE A 612 -15.76 10.98 -2.92
CA ILE A 612 -14.88 11.81 -3.76
C ILE A 612 -14.77 11.35 -5.23
N ASP A 613 -15.06 10.06 -5.46
CA ASP A 613 -15.01 9.40 -6.76
C ASP A 613 -16.32 9.48 -7.57
N GLN A 614 -17.32 10.26 -7.12
CA GLN A 614 -18.63 10.41 -7.77
C GLN A 614 -18.53 10.68 -9.28
N VAL A 615 -19.36 10.00 -10.08
CA VAL A 615 -19.58 10.37 -11.49
C VAL A 615 -20.81 11.25 -11.57
N PHE A 616 -20.56 12.56 -11.57
CA PHE A 616 -21.58 13.59 -11.38
C PHE A 616 -22.71 13.55 -12.43
N PRO A 617 -23.97 13.81 -12.05
CA PRO A 617 -25.08 13.98 -12.99
C PRO A 617 -24.80 15.00 -14.08
N LEU A 618 -25.46 14.84 -15.23
CA LEU A 618 -25.36 15.82 -16.31
C LEU A 618 -26.12 17.10 -15.97
N TYR A 619 -25.54 18.24 -16.28
CA TYR A 619 -26.09 19.58 -16.14
C TYR A 619 -26.06 20.33 -17.48
N PRO A 620 -26.63 21.54 -17.56
CA PRO A 620 -26.77 22.26 -18.83
C PRO A 620 -25.45 22.51 -19.60
N GLU A 621 -24.29 22.48 -18.94
CA GLU A 621 -22.99 22.64 -19.59
C GLU A 621 -22.67 21.55 -20.60
N GLN A 622 -23.02 20.29 -20.35
CA GLN A 622 -22.77 19.25 -21.35
C GLN A 622 -23.68 19.45 -22.56
N GLN A 623 -24.92 19.90 -22.39
CA GLN A 623 -25.77 20.26 -23.53
C GLN A 623 -25.22 21.47 -24.28
N PHE A 624 -24.72 22.49 -23.57
CA PHE A 624 -24.14 23.67 -24.21
C PHE A 624 -22.91 23.30 -25.05
N PHE A 625 -22.03 22.45 -24.53
CA PHE A 625 -20.91 21.91 -25.30
C PHE A 625 -21.40 21.21 -26.59
N LEU A 626 -22.42 20.35 -26.46
CA LEU A 626 -22.94 19.57 -27.58
C LEU A 626 -23.64 20.44 -28.64
N ASP A 627 -24.24 21.55 -28.20
CA ASP A 627 -24.90 22.52 -29.09
C ASP A 627 -23.89 23.33 -29.92
N GLU A 628 -22.67 23.50 -29.41
CA GLU A 628 -21.58 24.27 -30.02
C GLU A 628 -20.56 23.38 -30.76
N LEU A 629 -20.88 22.11 -31.03
CA LEU A 629 -19.99 21.21 -31.79
C LEU A 629 -19.69 21.76 -33.20
N VAL A 630 -18.41 21.76 -33.57
CA VAL A 630 -17.95 22.20 -34.89
C VAL A 630 -17.86 21.00 -35.84
N LEU A 631 -18.99 20.66 -36.47
CA LEU A 631 -19.16 19.38 -37.20
C LEU A 631 -18.16 19.14 -38.34
N ASP A 632 -17.73 20.18 -39.05
CA ASP A 632 -16.74 20.09 -40.12
C ASP A 632 -15.34 19.77 -39.58
N LYS A 633 -15.02 20.18 -38.36
CA LYS A 633 -13.78 19.83 -37.66
C LYS A 633 -13.81 18.44 -37.04
N ILE A 634 -14.99 17.93 -36.69
CA ILE A 634 -15.15 16.62 -36.05
C ILE A 634 -15.19 15.47 -37.06
N ARG A 635 -15.76 15.69 -38.25
CA ARG A 635 -16.00 14.59 -39.21
C ARG A 635 -14.68 13.93 -39.65
N GLY A 636 -14.48 12.68 -39.27
CA GLY A 636 -13.28 11.90 -39.57
C GLY A 636 -12.08 12.22 -38.68
N ALA A 637 -12.25 13.05 -37.65
CA ALA A 637 -11.17 13.49 -36.76
C ALA A 637 -10.62 12.35 -35.89
N GLU A 638 -9.31 12.39 -35.63
CA GLU A 638 -8.70 11.76 -34.47
C GLU A 638 -8.86 12.70 -33.27
N ALA A 639 -9.79 12.38 -32.37
CA ALA A 639 -10.19 13.25 -31.29
C ALA A 639 -9.62 12.82 -29.92
N LEU A 640 -9.42 13.80 -29.03
CA LEU A 640 -8.98 13.60 -27.65
C LEU A 640 -9.94 14.27 -26.68
N GLU A 641 -10.50 13.50 -25.74
CA GLU A 641 -11.13 14.02 -24.54
C GLU A 641 -10.13 14.04 -23.38
N ILE A 642 -10.07 15.16 -22.68
CA ILE A 642 -9.33 15.31 -21.42
C ILE A 642 -10.35 15.41 -20.29
N GLY A 643 -10.38 14.43 -19.38
CA GLY A 643 -11.36 14.34 -18.30
C GLY A 643 -12.68 13.73 -18.78
N LEU A 644 -12.66 12.41 -19.03
CA LEU A 644 -13.78 11.64 -19.59
C LEU A 644 -15.08 11.74 -18.77
N GLY A 645 -14.99 11.68 -17.44
CA GLY A 645 -16.14 11.66 -16.54
C GLY A 645 -17.15 10.56 -16.87
N SER A 646 -18.37 10.94 -17.25
CA SER A 646 -19.45 10.00 -17.64
C SER A 646 -19.32 9.48 -19.08
N GLY A 647 -18.41 10.05 -19.88
CA GLY A 647 -18.24 9.76 -21.31
C GLY A 647 -19.26 10.42 -22.23
N VAL A 648 -20.12 11.30 -21.70
CA VAL A 648 -21.15 12.00 -22.47
C VAL A 648 -20.60 12.77 -23.67
N LEU A 649 -19.47 13.48 -23.52
CA LEU A 649 -18.90 14.27 -24.61
C LEU A 649 -18.20 13.38 -25.63
N SER A 650 -17.42 12.38 -25.21
CA SER A 650 -16.88 11.34 -26.10
C SER A 650 -17.97 10.70 -26.98
N ILE A 651 -19.12 10.35 -26.39
CA ILE A 651 -20.26 9.79 -27.11
C ILE A 651 -20.80 10.81 -28.12
N GLY A 652 -20.99 12.07 -27.71
CA GLY A 652 -21.44 13.14 -28.58
C GLY A 652 -20.51 13.40 -29.77
N VAL A 653 -19.21 13.49 -29.53
CA VAL A 653 -18.18 13.73 -30.57
C VAL A 653 -18.06 12.53 -31.51
N ALA A 654 -18.09 11.30 -30.99
CA ALA A 654 -18.11 10.10 -31.82
C ALA A 654 -19.37 10.06 -32.71
N ARG A 655 -20.55 10.40 -32.18
CA ARG A 655 -21.80 10.48 -32.96
C ARG A 655 -21.79 11.61 -33.99
N ALA A 656 -21.14 12.73 -33.69
CA ALA A 656 -20.95 13.84 -34.63
C ALA A 656 -19.99 13.50 -35.79
N GLY A 657 -19.24 12.40 -35.69
CA GLY A 657 -18.53 11.80 -36.82
C GLY A 657 -17.02 11.63 -36.66
N ALA A 658 -16.45 11.78 -35.46
CA ALA A 658 -15.02 11.54 -35.22
C ALA A 658 -14.62 10.11 -35.59
N ALA A 659 -13.52 9.90 -36.31
CA ALA A 659 -13.10 8.55 -36.68
C ALA A 659 -12.80 7.70 -35.43
N ARG A 660 -12.09 8.30 -34.47
CA ARG A 660 -11.76 7.70 -33.17
C ARG A 660 -11.69 8.78 -32.10
N VAL A 661 -12.08 8.44 -30.89
CA VAL A 661 -11.93 9.28 -29.70
C VAL A 661 -10.99 8.55 -28.73
N THR A 662 -9.90 9.19 -28.34
CA THR A 662 -9.10 8.78 -27.18
C THR A 662 -9.57 9.61 -25.99
N ALA A 663 -9.84 9.01 -24.84
CA ALA A 663 -10.29 9.74 -23.65
C ALA A 663 -9.42 9.44 -22.44
N LEU A 664 -8.97 10.48 -21.74
CA LEU A 664 -8.12 10.38 -20.56
C LEU A 664 -8.94 10.52 -19.28
N GLU A 665 -8.69 9.64 -18.31
CA GLU A 665 -9.38 9.68 -17.01
C GLU A 665 -8.53 9.09 -15.88
N ILE A 666 -8.42 9.82 -14.78
CA ILE A 666 -7.70 9.40 -13.59
C ILE A 666 -8.59 8.61 -12.63
N ASN A 667 -9.90 8.93 -12.58
CA ASN A 667 -10.86 8.28 -11.69
C ASN A 667 -11.26 6.88 -12.22
N PRO A 668 -10.90 5.79 -11.52
CA PRO A 668 -11.25 4.43 -11.96
C PRO A 668 -12.76 4.18 -12.07
N ARG A 669 -13.57 4.83 -11.23
CA ARG A 669 -15.02 4.71 -11.27
C ARG A 669 -15.61 5.40 -12.50
N ALA A 670 -15.09 6.57 -12.86
CA ALA A 670 -15.46 7.30 -14.07
C ALA A 670 -15.16 6.46 -15.32
N LYS A 671 -13.98 5.83 -15.40
CA LYS A 671 -13.63 4.88 -16.49
C LYS A 671 -14.65 3.75 -16.64
N ASN A 672 -15.05 3.12 -15.53
CA ASN A 672 -16.03 2.04 -15.56
C ASN A 672 -17.42 2.53 -15.98
N THR A 673 -17.85 3.70 -15.49
CA THR A 673 -19.15 4.29 -15.81
C THR A 673 -19.22 4.74 -17.27
N ALA A 674 -18.18 5.42 -17.74
CA ALA A 674 -18.05 5.81 -19.14
C ALA A 674 -17.97 4.60 -20.07
N GLY A 675 -17.21 3.57 -19.69
CA GLY A 675 -17.14 2.31 -20.44
C GLY A 675 -18.53 1.69 -20.62
N PHE A 676 -19.34 1.64 -19.56
CA PHE A 676 -20.73 1.21 -19.64
C PHE A 676 -21.56 2.08 -20.60
N ASN A 677 -21.44 3.41 -20.50
CA ASN A 677 -22.17 4.33 -21.36
C ASN A 677 -21.76 4.22 -22.84
N ILE A 678 -20.48 3.99 -23.12
CA ILE A 678 -19.94 3.80 -24.47
C ILE A 678 -20.53 2.52 -25.09
N VAL A 679 -20.49 1.40 -24.37
CA VAL A 679 -21.06 0.12 -24.83
C VAL A 679 -22.58 0.23 -25.00
N MET A 680 -23.27 0.85 -24.05
CA MET A 680 -24.72 1.07 -24.13
C MET A 680 -25.12 1.87 -25.39
N ASN A 681 -24.22 2.69 -25.91
CA ASN A 681 -24.43 3.49 -27.11
C ASN A 681 -23.79 2.91 -28.39
N GLY A 682 -23.19 1.71 -28.33
CA GLY A 682 -22.60 1.00 -29.46
C GLY A 682 -21.37 1.69 -30.06
N LEU A 683 -20.49 2.24 -29.21
CA LEU A 683 -19.33 3.03 -29.62
C LEU A 683 -17.99 2.47 -29.12
N GLU A 684 -17.98 1.24 -28.62
CA GLU A 684 -16.79 0.56 -28.07
C GLU A 684 -15.65 0.40 -29.08
N ASP A 685 -15.96 0.32 -30.37
CA ASP A 685 -14.95 0.24 -31.45
C ASP A 685 -14.37 1.61 -31.84
N ARG A 686 -14.93 2.70 -31.30
CA ARG A 686 -14.60 4.08 -31.70
C ARG A 686 -14.04 4.92 -30.56
N ILE A 687 -14.27 4.54 -29.31
CA ILE A 687 -13.83 5.30 -28.13
C ILE A 687 -12.90 4.42 -27.30
N ALA A 688 -11.67 4.87 -27.11
CA ALA A 688 -10.67 4.22 -26.29
C ALA A 688 -10.40 5.03 -25.02
N ILE A 689 -10.57 4.40 -23.86
CA ILE A 689 -10.26 5.00 -22.55
C ILE A 689 -8.82 4.67 -22.18
N LEU A 690 -8.02 5.67 -21.83
CA LEU A 690 -6.66 5.52 -21.32
C LEU A 690 -6.56 6.09 -19.90
N ASP A 691 -5.56 5.62 -19.17
CA ASP A 691 -5.23 6.15 -17.85
C ASP A 691 -4.74 7.60 -17.97
N GLY A 692 -5.33 8.48 -17.15
CA GLY A 692 -4.85 9.84 -16.93
C GLY A 692 -3.63 9.89 -16.00
N ASP A 693 -3.02 11.07 -15.90
CA ASP A 693 -1.85 11.38 -15.06
C ASP A 693 -2.02 12.82 -14.51
N ASP A 694 -1.27 13.18 -13.46
CA ASP A 694 -1.29 14.54 -12.89
C ASP A 694 -0.73 15.57 -13.89
N ASP A 695 0.21 15.13 -14.73
CA ASP A 695 0.52 15.81 -15.99
C ASP A 695 -0.51 15.38 -17.05
N VAL A 696 -1.53 16.22 -17.19
CA VAL A 696 -2.76 16.00 -17.97
C VAL A 696 -2.49 15.56 -19.42
N LEU A 697 -1.35 15.93 -20.02
CA LEU A 697 -1.02 15.60 -21.42
C LEU A 697 0.01 14.48 -21.57
N ARG A 698 0.67 14.05 -20.49
CA ARG A 698 1.71 13.02 -20.50
C ARG A 698 1.26 11.68 -21.14
N PRO A 699 0.06 11.15 -20.88
CA PRO A 699 -0.38 9.88 -21.46
C PRO A 699 -0.48 9.88 -22.99
N VAL A 700 -0.53 11.07 -23.60
CA VAL A 700 -0.61 11.26 -25.05
C VAL A 700 0.58 12.03 -25.62
N ALA A 701 1.67 12.14 -24.85
CA ALA A 701 2.90 12.78 -25.31
C ALA A 701 3.38 12.18 -26.64
N GLY A 702 3.70 13.05 -27.59
CA GLY A 702 4.14 12.65 -28.94
C GLY A 702 3.01 12.25 -29.90
N ARG A 703 1.74 12.34 -29.49
CA ARG A 703 0.57 12.17 -30.37
C ARG A 703 0.01 13.53 -30.77
N THR A 704 -0.64 13.58 -31.92
CA THR A 704 -1.34 14.77 -32.43
C THR A 704 -2.80 14.46 -32.73
N PHE A 705 -3.69 15.41 -32.44
CA PHE A 705 -5.15 15.26 -32.57
C PHE A 705 -5.76 16.39 -33.38
N ASP A 706 -6.78 16.07 -34.18
CA ASP A 706 -7.51 17.04 -35.00
C ASP A 706 -8.55 17.80 -34.17
N TYR A 707 -9.08 17.16 -33.12
CA TYR A 707 -10.11 17.73 -32.24
C TYR A 707 -9.81 17.40 -30.78
N VAL A 708 -9.43 18.39 -29.99
CA VAL A 708 -9.21 18.23 -28.54
C VAL A 708 -10.37 18.88 -27.81
N PHE A 709 -10.91 18.20 -26.80
CA PHE A 709 -12.04 18.73 -26.05
C PHE A 709 -12.06 18.32 -24.59
N SER A 710 -12.75 19.10 -23.77
CA SER A 710 -12.85 18.86 -22.33
C SER A 710 -14.06 19.56 -21.71
N ASN A 711 -14.62 18.93 -20.67
CA ASN A 711 -15.42 19.59 -19.64
C ASN A 711 -14.67 19.42 -18.30
N PRO A 712 -13.65 20.25 -18.06
CA PRO A 712 -12.79 20.10 -16.89
C PRO A 712 -13.52 20.52 -15.61
N PRO A 713 -13.00 20.15 -14.44
CA PRO A 713 -13.42 20.73 -13.17
C PRO A 713 -13.33 22.27 -13.22
N PHE A 714 -14.32 22.96 -12.65
CA PHE A 714 -14.37 24.44 -12.64
C PHE A 714 -14.93 25.04 -11.34
N GLU A 715 -15.10 24.25 -10.27
CA GLU A 715 -15.58 24.80 -8.99
C GLU A 715 -14.44 25.53 -8.26
N PRO A 716 -14.68 26.77 -7.78
CA PRO A 716 -13.74 27.49 -6.94
C PRO A 716 -13.39 26.68 -5.70
N THR A 717 -12.12 26.33 -5.53
CA THR A 717 -11.62 25.47 -4.45
C THR A 717 -10.51 26.18 -3.68
N PRO A 718 -10.57 26.24 -2.33
CA PRO A 718 -9.48 26.80 -1.53
C PRO A 718 -8.15 26.06 -1.80
N PRO A 719 -6.99 26.74 -1.75
CA PRO A 719 -5.69 26.13 -2.05
C PRO A 719 -5.33 24.90 -1.20
N ASP A 720 -5.86 24.81 0.02
CA ASP A 720 -5.51 23.80 1.03
C ASP A 720 -6.62 22.77 1.27
N GLN A 721 -7.52 22.54 0.30
CA GLN A 721 -8.71 21.69 0.47
C GLN A 721 -8.75 20.54 -0.54
N ASP A 722 -8.74 19.31 -0.04
CA ASP A 722 -9.13 18.13 -0.83
C ASP A 722 -10.63 18.22 -1.19
N PHE A 723 -10.95 18.07 -2.47
CA PHE A 723 -12.30 18.21 -3.00
C PHE A 723 -12.60 17.18 -4.10
N PHE A 724 -13.87 17.05 -4.51
CA PHE A 724 -14.28 16.05 -5.51
C PHE A 724 -13.45 16.15 -6.81
N TYR A 725 -13.01 15.01 -7.34
CA TYR A 725 -12.21 14.97 -8.57
C TYR A 725 -12.87 15.68 -9.75
N HIS A 726 -14.21 15.68 -9.81
CA HIS A 726 -14.98 16.32 -10.88
C HIS A 726 -15.14 17.84 -10.70
N SER A 727 -14.71 18.42 -9.57
CA SER A 727 -15.00 19.82 -9.22
C SER A 727 -13.77 20.65 -8.86
N ALA A 728 -12.72 20.05 -8.28
CA ALA A 728 -11.55 20.78 -7.78
C ALA A 728 -10.77 21.53 -8.89
N ALA A 729 -10.80 22.87 -8.89
CA ALA A 729 -10.20 23.68 -9.95
C ALA A 729 -9.50 24.97 -9.48
N GLY A 730 -9.03 24.96 -8.23
CA GLY A 730 -8.31 26.08 -7.61
C GLY A 730 -9.20 27.29 -7.31
N PRO A 731 -8.63 28.39 -6.76
CA PRO A 731 -9.42 29.47 -6.16
C PRO A 731 -10.40 30.17 -7.09
N PHE A 732 -10.13 30.14 -8.40
CA PHE A 732 -10.97 30.77 -9.42
C PHE A 732 -11.63 29.76 -10.39
N GLY A 733 -11.42 28.46 -10.19
CA GLY A 733 -12.01 27.44 -11.06
C GLY A 733 -11.34 27.29 -12.43
N LEU A 734 -10.11 27.78 -12.62
CA LEU A 734 -9.43 27.83 -13.92
C LEU A 734 -8.08 27.11 -13.97
N ASP A 735 -7.59 26.56 -12.85
CA ASP A 735 -6.23 26.00 -12.77
C ASP A 735 -6.03 24.81 -13.73
N PHE A 736 -7.06 23.97 -13.90
CA PHE A 736 -7.00 22.85 -14.82
C PHE A 736 -6.97 23.31 -16.29
N ILE A 737 -7.69 24.40 -16.60
CA ILE A 737 -7.69 25.01 -17.94
C ILE A 737 -6.34 25.65 -18.24
N ASP A 738 -5.71 26.32 -17.26
CA ASP A 738 -4.37 26.88 -17.40
C ASP A 738 -3.36 25.79 -17.83
N LYS A 739 -3.42 24.62 -17.17
CA LYS A 739 -2.59 23.45 -17.53
C LYS A 739 -2.84 22.96 -18.96
N ILE A 740 -4.10 22.84 -19.38
CA ILE A 740 -4.43 22.42 -20.76
C ILE A 740 -3.88 23.45 -21.76
N PHE A 741 -4.13 24.74 -21.54
CA PHE A 741 -3.70 25.80 -22.46
C PHE A 741 -2.19 25.89 -22.57
N ALA A 742 -1.46 25.69 -21.47
CA ALA A 742 -0.01 25.72 -21.48
C ALA A 742 0.62 24.65 -22.39
N GLY A 743 -0.03 23.49 -22.55
CA GLY A 743 0.49 22.36 -23.32
C GLY A 743 -0.24 22.05 -24.63
N ILE A 744 -1.37 22.71 -24.93
CA ILE A 744 -2.23 22.34 -26.08
C ILE A 744 -1.49 22.35 -27.41
N ASP A 745 -0.54 23.28 -27.59
CA ASP A 745 0.20 23.39 -28.84
C ASP A 745 1.17 22.21 -29.10
N MET A 746 1.42 21.37 -28.10
CA MET A 746 2.22 20.16 -28.27
C MET A 746 1.43 19.01 -28.90
N ILE A 747 0.10 19.02 -28.77
CA ILE A 747 -0.75 17.89 -29.15
C ILE A 747 -1.83 18.24 -30.19
N LEU A 748 -2.10 19.52 -30.44
CA LEU A 748 -3.08 19.93 -31.44
C LEU A 748 -2.47 19.88 -32.86
N ALA A 749 -3.22 19.34 -33.82
CA ALA A 749 -2.81 19.39 -35.22
C ALA A 749 -2.76 20.85 -35.74
N PRO A 750 -2.01 21.16 -36.82
CA PRO A 750 -1.93 22.52 -37.37
C PRO A 750 -3.29 23.15 -37.70
N GLU A 751 -4.22 22.35 -38.22
CA GLU A 751 -5.61 22.73 -38.54
C GLU A 751 -6.62 22.31 -37.46
N GLY A 752 -6.10 21.83 -36.33
CA GLY A 752 -6.87 21.25 -35.25
C GLY A 752 -7.65 22.29 -34.46
N HIS A 753 -8.66 21.79 -33.75
CA HIS A 753 -9.61 22.60 -32.99
C HIS A 753 -9.64 22.16 -31.52
N LEU A 754 -9.56 23.13 -30.61
CA LEU A 754 -9.81 22.91 -29.18
C LEU A 754 -11.21 23.44 -28.81
N GLN A 755 -12.00 22.63 -28.11
CA GLN A 755 -13.29 23.04 -27.54
C GLN A 755 -13.34 22.73 -26.03
N ILE A 756 -13.55 23.73 -25.18
CA ILE A 756 -13.70 23.52 -23.73
C ILE A 756 -15.01 24.16 -23.28
N VAL A 757 -15.82 23.44 -22.51
CA VAL A 757 -16.92 24.04 -21.75
C VAL A 757 -16.51 24.24 -20.29
N THR A 758 -16.85 25.38 -19.69
CA THR A 758 -16.45 25.72 -18.32
C THR A 758 -17.33 26.81 -17.73
N ALA A 759 -17.31 26.99 -16.41
CA ALA A 759 -17.76 28.20 -15.75
C ALA A 759 -16.57 29.14 -15.52
N ALA A 760 -16.67 30.39 -15.98
CA ALA A 760 -15.59 31.36 -15.94
C ALA A 760 -15.99 32.60 -15.12
N PRO A 761 -15.16 33.02 -14.14
CA PRO A 761 -15.40 34.25 -13.40
C PRO A 761 -15.20 35.51 -14.26
N GLY A 762 -15.96 36.56 -13.94
CA GLY A 762 -15.91 37.84 -14.61
C GLY A 762 -16.72 38.93 -13.91
N ASP A 763 -17.07 39.96 -14.68
CA ASP A 763 -17.90 41.09 -14.25
C ASP A 763 -19.10 41.27 -15.21
N ASP A 764 -19.87 42.35 -15.06
CA ASP A 764 -21.03 42.65 -15.92
C ASP A 764 -20.71 42.76 -17.43
N ARG A 765 -19.42 42.87 -17.83
CA ARG A 765 -19.00 42.94 -19.23
C ARG A 765 -18.72 41.56 -19.82
N GLY A 766 -18.49 40.53 -18.99
CA GLY A 766 -18.27 39.15 -19.40
C GLY A 766 -17.14 38.43 -18.64
N PRO A 767 -16.78 37.20 -19.08
CA PRO A 767 -15.82 36.33 -18.40
C PRO A 767 -14.36 36.75 -18.67
N PHE A 768 -13.93 37.88 -18.10
CA PHE A 768 -12.61 38.45 -18.40
C PHE A 768 -11.47 37.51 -17.98
N MET A 769 -11.60 36.70 -16.93
CA MET A 769 -10.51 35.81 -16.48
C MET A 769 -10.20 34.72 -17.50
N LEU A 770 -11.22 34.10 -18.09
CA LEU A 770 -11.01 33.12 -19.16
C LEU A 770 -10.43 33.77 -20.42
N ALA A 771 -10.87 35.00 -20.74
CA ALA A 771 -10.33 35.75 -21.86
C ALA A 771 -8.85 36.12 -21.66
N ASP A 772 -8.46 36.52 -20.45
CA ASP A 772 -7.08 36.85 -20.10
C ASP A 772 -6.19 35.60 -20.09
N LEU A 773 -6.71 34.48 -19.57
CA LEU A 773 -6.01 33.19 -19.60
C LEU A 773 -5.78 32.71 -21.04
N ALA A 774 -6.79 32.85 -21.91
CA ALA A 774 -6.65 32.56 -23.32
C ALA A 774 -5.59 33.47 -23.98
N ARG A 775 -5.57 34.78 -23.70
CA ARG A 775 -4.54 35.70 -24.22
C ARG A 775 -3.13 35.34 -23.75
N LYS A 776 -3.00 34.82 -22.53
CA LYS A 776 -1.73 34.43 -21.92
C LYS A 776 -1.11 33.23 -22.65
N HIS A 777 -1.91 32.25 -23.05
CA HIS A 777 -1.41 30.97 -23.58
C HIS A 777 -1.65 30.75 -25.07
N LEU A 778 -2.81 31.16 -25.59
CA LEU A 778 -3.29 30.80 -26.92
C LEU A 778 -2.96 31.90 -27.93
N GLN A 779 -2.12 31.58 -28.91
CA GLN A 779 -1.63 32.57 -29.90
C GLN A 779 -2.57 32.75 -31.11
N GLY A 780 -3.36 31.72 -31.41
CA GLY A 780 -4.31 31.69 -32.52
C GLY A 780 -5.63 32.43 -32.27
N LYS A 781 -6.65 32.11 -33.07
CA LYS A 781 -8.00 32.68 -32.90
C LYS A 781 -8.73 31.93 -31.79
N THR A 782 -9.19 32.68 -30.78
CA THR A 782 -10.03 32.16 -29.70
C THR A 782 -11.39 32.85 -29.70
N THR A 783 -12.46 32.07 -29.64
CA THR A 783 -13.84 32.55 -29.53
C THR A 783 -14.45 31.98 -28.26
N ILE A 784 -14.90 32.85 -27.35
CA ILE A 784 -15.59 32.47 -26.11
C ILE A 784 -17.07 32.74 -26.30
N VAL A 785 -17.87 31.69 -26.43
CA VAL A 785 -19.32 31.76 -26.50
C VAL A 785 -19.90 31.70 -25.09
N VAL A 786 -20.62 32.73 -24.69
CA VAL A 786 -21.12 32.93 -23.32
C VAL A 786 -22.62 32.71 -23.27
N SER A 787 -23.09 31.92 -22.32
CA SER A 787 -24.52 31.77 -22.02
C SER A 787 -25.11 33.12 -21.58
N LYS A 788 -26.34 33.45 -22.01
CA LYS A 788 -27.04 34.68 -21.56
C LYS A 788 -27.29 34.71 -20.05
N ALA A 789 -27.35 33.55 -19.41
CA ALA A 789 -27.48 33.44 -17.96
C ALA A 789 -26.10 33.50 -17.29
N SER A 790 -26.02 34.22 -16.19
CA SER A 790 -24.84 34.25 -15.33
C SER A 790 -25.25 34.28 -13.87
N LEU A 791 -24.41 33.69 -13.03
CA LEU A 791 -24.62 33.60 -11.60
C LEU A 791 -23.93 34.76 -10.89
N ASN A 792 -24.52 35.22 -9.79
CA ASN A 792 -23.80 36.06 -8.84
C ASN A 792 -22.72 35.19 -8.19
N TYR A 793 -21.46 35.60 -8.32
CA TYR A 793 -20.32 34.79 -7.88
C TYR A 793 -20.35 34.58 -6.36
N TYR A 794 -20.77 35.58 -5.60
CA TYR A 794 -20.83 35.52 -4.13
C TYR A 794 -21.96 34.62 -3.64
N GLU A 795 -23.13 34.67 -4.29
CA GLU A 795 -24.26 33.78 -3.98
C GLU A 795 -23.90 32.31 -4.28
N ALA A 796 -23.17 32.05 -5.36
CA ALA A 796 -22.67 30.70 -5.66
C ALA A 796 -21.71 30.19 -4.58
N LEU A 797 -20.81 31.04 -4.07
CA LEU A 797 -19.91 30.68 -2.97
C LEU A 797 -20.63 30.47 -1.63
N ASP A 798 -21.73 31.19 -1.39
CA ASP A 798 -22.54 31.06 -0.16
C ASP A 798 -23.24 29.70 -0.04
N TRP A 799 -23.46 29.00 -1.15
CA TRP A 799 -24.06 27.68 -1.17
C TRP A 799 -23.14 26.56 -0.65
N LEU A 800 -21.82 26.75 -0.78
CA LEU A 800 -20.81 25.76 -0.41
C LEU A 800 -20.80 25.42 1.11
N PRO A 801 -20.85 26.41 2.03
CA PRO A 801 -20.95 26.12 3.47
C PRO A 801 -22.32 25.58 3.87
N GLU A 802 -23.41 25.96 3.18
CA GLU A 802 -24.75 25.39 3.44
C GLU A 802 -24.81 23.88 3.14
N LYS A 803 -23.96 23.40 2.22
CA LYS A 803 -23.78 21.98 1.88
C LYS A 803 -22.72 21.27 2.72
N GLY A 804 -22.10 21.97 3.68
CA GLY A 804 -21.01 21.43 4.48
C GLY A 804 -19.73 21.16 3.68
N LEU A 805 -19.61 21.72 2.48
CA LEU A 805 -18.49 21.49 1.56
C LEU A 805 -17.27 22.32 1.96
N PHE A 806 -17.48 23.58 2.36
CA PHE A 806 -16.44 24.48 2.88
C PHE A 806 -16.84 25.09 4.23
N THR A 807 -15.85 25.47 5.03
CA THR A 807 -16.08 26.30 6.23
C THR A 807 -16.43 27.73 5.83
N SER A 808 -17.15 28.45 6.70
CA SER A 808 -17.43 29.87 6.47
C SER A 808 -16.16 30.71 6.29
N ALA A 809 -15.04 30.32 6.94
CA ALA A 809 -13.76 31.00 6.80
C ALA A 809 -13.15 30.81 5.40
N GLN A 810 -13.19 29.58 4.87
CA GLN A 810 -12.73 29.27 3.51
C GLN A 810 -13.58 29.99 2.46
N THR A 811 -14.90 30.00 2.62
CA THR A 811 -15.82 30.74 1.74
C THR A 811 -15.52 32.23 1.75
N GLU A 812 -15.32 32.84 2.93
CA GLU A 812 -14.96 34.27 3.00
C GLU A 812 -13.58 34.58 2.41
N HIS A 813 -12.62 33.64 2.48
CA HIS A 813 -11.34 33.78 1.81
C HIS A 813 -11.49 33.82 0.29
N LEU A 814 -12.27 32.89 -0.30
CA LEU A 814 -12.56 32.91 -1.74
C LEU A 814 -13.27 34.19 -2.17
N LYS A 815 -14.24 34.68 -1.36
CA LYS A 815 -14.89 35.97 -1.62
C LYS A 815 -13.92 37.14 -1.53
N HIS A 816 -12.95 37.10 -0.63
CA HIS A 816 -11.91 38.14 -0.54
C HIS A 816 -11.08 38.18 -1.83
N LEU A 817 -10.58 37.03 -2.28
CA LEU A 817 -9.83 36.92 -3.54
C LEU A 817 -10.66 37.41 -4.73
N ALA A 818 -11.95 37.06 -4.77
CA ALA A 818 -12.87 37.50 -5.81
C ALA A 818 -13.03 39.04 -5.84
N ARG A 819 -13.15 39.69 -4.68
CA ARG A 819 -13.21 41.16 -4.58
C ARG A 819 -11.93 41.82 -5.07
N GLU A 820 -10.77 41.28 -4.69
CA GLU A 820 -9.47 41.80 -5.14
C GLU A 820 -9.28 41.66 -6.65
N ALA A 821 -9.80 40.59 -7.24
CA ALA A 821 -9.75 40.34 -8.68
C ALA A 821 -10.85 41.08 -9.47
N GLY A 822 -11.79 41.77 -8.81
CA GLY A 822 -12.91 42.46 -9.46
C GLY A 822 -13.98 41.52 -10.03
N ILE A 823 -14.12 40.33 -9.45
CA ILE A 823 -15.10 39.32 -9.85
C ILE A 823 -16.46 39.63 -9.20
N GLU A 824 -17.50 39.61 -10.02
CA GLU A 824 -18.88 39.78 -9.60
C GLU A 824 -19.78 38.63 -10.05
N ARG A 825 -19.42 37.98 -11.16
CA ARG A 825 -20.27 36.99 -11.84
C ARG A 825 -19.50 35.76 -12.27
N SER A 826 -20.20 34.63 -12.37
CA SER A 826 -19.72 33.43 -13.06
C SER A 826 -20.55 33.18 -14.31
N PHE A 827 -19.88 32.87 -15.42
CA PHE A 827 -20.49 32.67 -16.73
C PHE A 827 -20.23 31.26 -17.23
N LEU A 828 -21.29 30.56 -17.63
CA LEU A 828 -21.12 29.34 -18.39
C LEU A 828 -20.66 29.67 -19.81
N CYS A 829 -19.53 29.11 -20.22
CA CYS A 829 -18.83 29.42 -21.47
C CYS A 829 -18.48 28.16 -22.25
N VAL A 830 -18.48 28.27 -23.58
CA VAL A 830 -17.77 27.35 -24.48
C VAL A 830 -16.66 28.13 -25.18
N LEU A 831 -15.42 27.71 -24.99
CA LEU A 831 -14.25 28.25 -25.67
C LEU A 831 -13.93 27.39 -26.89
N HIS A 832 -13.71 28.06 -28.02
CA HIS A 832 -13.18 27.49 -29.25
C HIS A 832 -11.82 28.10 -29.54
N TYR A 833 -10.84 27.27 -29.86
CA TYR A 833 -9.51 27.71 -30.26
C TYR A 833 -9.03 26.98 -31.50
N GLN A 834 -8.42 27.74 -32.41
CA GLN A 834 -7.69 27.23 -33.56
C GLN A 834 -6.41 28.05 -33.74
N ARG A 835 -5.34 27.41 -34.21
CA ARG A 835 -4.05 28.09 -34.42
C ARG A 835 -4.10 29.19 -35.47
N GLN A 836 -4.99 29.06 -36.45
CA GLN A 836 -5.12 30.03 -37.53
C GLN A 836 -5.91 31.27 -37.10
N GLY A 837 -5.36 32.44 -37.43
CA GLY A 837 -5.90 33.74 -37.03
C GLY A 837 -5.25 34.24 -35.75
N SER A 838 -5.82 35.29 -35.15
CA SER A 838 -5.32 35.85 -33.90
C SER A 838 -6.43 36.62 -33.20
N GLY A 839 -6.36 36.68 -31.87
CA GLY A 839 -7.26 37.47 -31.05
C GLY A 839 -8.25 36.62 -30.26
N VAL A 840 -8.74 37.20 -29.17
CA VAL A 840 -9.76 36.62 -28.30
C VAL A 840 -11.03 37.44 -28.44
N GLU A 841 -12.09 36.82 -28.93
CA GLU A 841 -13.41 37.43 -29.07
C GLU A 841 -14.42 36.75 -28.14
N THR A 842 -15.34 37.55 -27.60
CA THR A 842 -16.44 37.06 -26.75
C THR A 842 -17.75 37.26 -27.48
N LEU A 843 -18.52 36.19 -27.65
CA LEU A 843 -19.83 36.17 -28.30
C LEU A 843 -20.89 35.73 -27.30
N TRP A 844 -22.08 36.32 -27.37
CA TRP A 844 -23.18 35.94 -26.49
C TRP A 844 -24.11 34.99 -27.24
N SER A 845 -24.34 33.80 -26.69
CA SER A 845 -25.26 32.82 -27.26
C SER A 845 -26.70 33.34 -27.18
N ASP A 846 -27.50 33.09 -28.20
CA ASP A 846 -28.94 33.38 -28.14
C ASP A 846 -29.73 32.40 -27.28
N ARG A 847 -29.12 31.26 -26.94
CA ARG A 847 -29.71 30.21 -26.10
C ARG A 847 -29.54 30.54 -24.62
N ILE A 848 -30.56 30.19 -23.84
CA ILE A 848 -30.54 30.32 -22.38
C ILE A 848 -30.42 28.91 -21.82
N TYR A 849 -29.30 28.64 -21.15
CA TYR A 849 -29.10 27.41 -20.38
C TYR A 849 -29.51 27.70 -18.91
N PRO A 850 -30.40 26.90 -18.30
CA PRO A 850 -30.89 27.12 -16.94
C PRO A 850 -29.77 27.02 -15.89
N SER A 851 -30.04 27.49 -14.67
CA SER A 851 -29.09 27.47 -13.53
C SER A 851 -28.49 26.07 -13.32
N PRO A 852 -27.18 25.93 -13.01
CA PRO A 852 -26.50 24.65 -12.75
C PRO A 852 -26.92 23.99 -11.43
N GLU A 853 -28.09 24.31 -10.89
CA GLU A 853 -28.66 23.72 -9.68
C GLU A 853 -29.60 22.54 -9.95
N VAL A 854 -30.02 22.35 -11.23
CA VAL A 854 -30.90 21.26 -11.63
C VAL A 854 -30.24 20.42 -12.72
N PRO A 855 -29.93 19.14 -12.46
CA PRO A 855 -29.39 18.27 -13.48
C PRO A 855 -30.39 18.03 -14.60
N LEU A 856 -29.88 17.75 -15.80
CA LEU A 856 -30.67 17.35 -16.96
C LEU A 856 -31.39 16.01 -16.72
N GLY A 857 -32.58 15.89 -17.33
CA GLY A 857 -33.49 14.74 -17.18
C GLY A 857 -34.06 14.66 -15.78
#